data_AF-I7LIC2-F1
#
_entry.id   AF-I7LIC2-F1
#
_cell.length_a   1.000
_cell.length_b   1.000
_cell.length_c   1.000
_cell.angle_alpha   90.00
_cell.angle_beta   90.00
_cell.angle_gamma   90.00
#
_symmetry.space_group_name_H-M   'P 1'
#
loop_
_entity.id
_entity.type
_entity.pdbx_description
1 polymer ?
#
loop_
_entity_poly.entity_id
_entity_poly.type
_entity_poly.pdbx_seq_one_letter_code
_entity_poly.pdbx_strand_id
1 'polypeptide(L)'
;MKKFLSSLLCFTLIFSLFSYTKAASTTIDLKNAILIAKSSFEFDDRDLKFTYNLNSNESKSFWNLSWTGKNKQINIQVNAQNGDIISMYRYEGEQTITNKIPKYSKEKAKEVAEGLIRKLVGEKFKEFVYDEANSNYLYYNPNYDFRYTRRINGIDYKDNFISVSVDKNNLKIMSYYFEYDYEGVPTSQNIITLEKAKEIFESKMGLELSYKVFYDYEKNERNVKLIYTPKSSVYPIDAVTGEILKNPIYIFTENSQKDAAGALPTLTPEEIKAIEENKKLISKEEVENILVQKLGLNKELNMEYINLGHDLYSDRYIWTVYYSKTSQDKSNYYYFGATIDALTGEILSFYRNFPNIENYKEPKYTKQDAKKIAEDFINSLSKDKFIKCQYREALNVDEKYVYSFEYRRIENSIPVANEGFTISISPYTGEVLHYYQTWSDIVFPKVENIISIDKAHNILYNKNNFKLNYMKYFDYDFKMNKYFIKLVYSFTSYNFMIDAKEGILLDYSGKPLKEVKKISYSDIKNSPYYNDINILIDIGIIDDEGENFYPNQMIRQKDFIKYIVKSLEPNYIIYREDTKEEYDNYYEIAIKKGIISSKEKNPNAYVTRQDAAKWIIRAMGVGFIAELSNLYTLNFKDSKLIPKNYKGYIAIANELKIITPIKGYFMPRQSVTRGEAAKMLVNYLKVEKQ
;
A
#
# COMPACT_ATOMS: atom_id res chain seq x y z
N MET A 1 -52.86 44.05 30.04
CA MET A 1 -51.83 44.27 28.98
C MET A 1 -50.51 43.51 29.18
N LYS A 2 -50.38 42.56 30.12
CA LYS A 2 -49.16 41.72 30.29
C LYS A 2 -49.26 40.29 29.72
N LYS A 3 -50.42 39.90 29.17
CA LYS A 3 -50.61 38.57 28.55
C LYS A 3 -50.60 38.56 27.02
N PHE A 4 -50.45 39.72 26.37
CA PHE A 4 -50.39 39.83 24.89
C PHE A 4 -48.97 40.08 24.34
N LEU A 5 -47.99 40.46 25.18
CA LEU A 5 -46.59 40.57 24.76
C LEU A 5 -45.79 39.26 24.87
N SER A 6 -46.28 38.27 25.63
CA SER A 6 -45.58 36.98 25.80
C SER A 6 -45.75 36.05 24.60
N SER A 7 -46.85 36.15 23.85
CA SER A 7 -47.07 35.33 22.64
C SER A 7 -46.35 35.85 21.40
N LEU A 8 -45.92 37.13 21.37
CA LEU A 8 -45.19 37.68 20.21
C LEU A 8 -43.68 37.43 20.29
N LEU A 9 -43.13 37.17 21.49
CA LEU A 9 -41.70 36.82 21.66
C LEU A 9 -41.40 35.32 21.46
N CYS A 10 -42.39 34.44 21.66
CA CYS A 10 -42.22 33.01 21.39
C CYS A 10 -42.34 32.65 19.89
N PHE A 11 -42.87 33.55 19.04
CA PHE A 11 -42.96 33.31 17.60
C PHE A 11 -41.74 33.79 16.81
N THR A 12 -40.85 34.59 17.41
CA THR A 12 -39.58 35.02 16.76
C THR A 12 -38.37 34.17 17.16
N LEU A 13 -38.47 33.35 18.21
CA LEU A 13 -37.38 32.49 18.70
C LEU A 13 -37.39 31.04 18.16
N ILE A 14 -38.42 30.65 17.41
CA ILE A 14 -38.48 29.31 16.77
C ILE A 14 -38.01 29.36 15.29
N PHE A 15 -37.83 30.55 14.71
CA PHE A 15 -37.32 30.70 13.34
C PHE A 15 -35.79 30.84 13.21
N SER A 16 -35.04 30.81 14.31
CA SER A 16 -33.57 30.96 14.30
C SER A 16 -32.78 29.65 14.40
N LEU A 17 -33.43 28.48 14.44
CA LEU A 17 -32.75 27.16 14.54
C LEU A 17 -32.87 26.25 13.32
N PHE A 18 -33.43 26.74 12.22
CA PHE A 18 -33.23 26.10 10.92
C PHE A 18 -32.68 27.16 9.97
N SER A 19 -31.36 27.32 9.97
CA SER A 19 -30.71 27.66 8.71
C SER A 19 -30.99 26.50 7.76
N TYR A 20 -32.14 26.54 7.08
CA TYR A 20 -32.30 25.83 5.83
C TYR A 20 -31.19 26.38 4.95
N THR A 21 -30.05 25.70 4.88
CA THR A 21 -29.20 25.75 3.70
C THR A 21 -30.17 25.51 2.56
N LYS A 22 -30.48 26.57 1.82
CA LYS A 22 -31.33 26.51 0.63
C LYS A 22 -30.75 25.36 -0.18
N ALA A 23 -31.47 24.24 -0.27
CA ALA A 23 -30.99 23.08 -1.02
C ALA A 23 -30.60 23.62 -2.40
N ALA A 24 -29.35 23.41 -2.79
CA ALA A 24 -28.88 23.84 -4.11
C ALA A 24 -29.92 23.37 -5.13
N SER A 25 -30.41 24.28 -5.98
CA SER A 25 -31.46 23.92 -6.94
C SER A 25 -30.90 22.85 -7.88
N THR A 26 -31.31 21.60 -7.68
CA THR A 26 -30.85 20.47 -8.50
C THR A 26 -31.57 20.51 -9.85
N THR A 27 -30.82 20.49 -10.94
CA THR A 27 -31.40 20.39 -12.30
C THR A 27 -31.88 18.96 -12.59
N ILE A 28 -31.21 17.96 -12.04
CA ILE A 28 -31.56 16.55 -12.15
C ILE A 28 -32.30 16.12 -10.89
N ASP A 29 -33.59 15.80 -11.03
CA ASP A 29 -34.38 15.20 -9.95
C ASP A 29 -34.02 13.72 -9.73
N LEU A 30 -34.49 13.16 -8.61
CA LEU A 30 -34.22 11.76 -8.24
C LEU A 30 -34.69 10.77 -9.33
N LYS A 31 -35.85 11.03 -9.96
CA LYS A 31 -36.39 10.16 -11.00
C LYS A 31 -35.43 10.08 -12.18
N ASN A 32 -34.98 11.22 -12.68
CA ASN A 32 -34.03 11.29 -13.78
C ASN A 32 -32.67 10.73 -13.37
N ALA A 33 -32.20 10.95 -12.13
CA ALA A 33 -30.98 10.34 -11.63
C ALA A 33 -31.04 8.80 -11.63
N ILE A 34 -32.16 8.21 -11.23
CA ILE A 34 -32.38 6.75 -11.28
C ILE A 34 -32.37 6.25 -12.73
N LEU A 35 -33.05 6.95 -13.65
CA LEU A 35 -33.08 6.58 -15.07
C LEU A 35 -31.69 6.66 -15.71
N ILE A 36 -30.93 7.70 -15.39
CA ILE A 36 -29.53 7.86 -15.83
C ILE A 36 -28.69 6.68 -15.30
N ALA A 37 -28.78 6.37 -14.01
CA ALA A 37 -28.03 5.27 -13.40
C ALA A 37 -28.34 3.91 -14.06
N LYS A 38 -29.63 3.58 -14.24
CA LYS A 38 -30.08 2.32 -14.86
C LYS A 38 -29.73 2.22 -16.35
N SER A 39 -29.73 3.33 -17.07
CA SER A 39 -29.31 3.34 -18.49
C SER A 39 -27.79 3.27 -18.65
N SER A 40 -27.03 3.65 -17.62
CA SER A 40 -25.57 3.67 -17.64
C SER A 40 -24.98 2.27 -17.45
N PHE A 41 -25.53 1.47 -16.53
CA PHE A 41 -25.00 0.16 -16.14
C PHE A 41 -26.08 -0.92 -16.16
N GLU A 42 -25.72 -2.11 -16.66
CA GLU A 42 -26.60 -3.27 -16.65
C GLU A 42 -26.53 -4.01 -15.31
N PHE A 43 -27.65 -4.09 -14.57
CA PHE A 43 -27.81 -4.90 -13.36
C PHE A 43 -29.27 -5.27 -13.11
N ASP A 44 -29.50 -6.39 -12.42
CA ASP A 44 -30.83 -6.85 -11.99
C ASP A 44 -31.12 -6.34 -10.57
N ASP A 45 -32.21 -5.59 -10.42
CA ASP A 45 -32.59 -4.94 -9.16
C ASP A 45 -33.87 -5.50 -8.52
N ARG A 46 -34.45 -6.57 -9.08
CA ARG A 46 -35.74 -7.14 -8.63
C ARG A 46 -35.76 -7.53 -7.15
N ASP A 47 -34.64 -8.04 -6.64
CA ASP A 47 -34.50 -8.51 -5.25
C ASP A 47 -33.61 -7.60 -4.39
N LEU A 48 -33.37 -6.36 -4.83
CA LEU A 48 -32.51 -5.42 -4.14
C LEU A 48 -33.32 -4.34 -3.41
N LYS A 49 -32.94 -4.04 -2.17
CA LYS A 49 -33.48 -2.91 -1.43
C LYS A 49 -32.84 -1.62 -1.94
N PHE A 50 -33.66 -0.72 -2.47
CA PHE A 50 -33.23 0.60 -2.92
C PHE A 50 -33.20 1.62 -1.79
N THR A 51 -32.11 2.38 -1.67
CA THR A 51 -31.98 3.56 -0.81
C THR A 51 -31.29 4.69 -1.58
N TYR A 52 -31.52 5.94 -1.14
CA TYR A 52 -30.90 7.10 -1.76
C TYR A 52 -30.66 8.22 -0.75
N ASN A 53 -29.71 9.10 -1.05
CA ASN A 53 -29.59 10.41 -0.42
C ASN A 53 -29.04 11.44 -1.42
N LEU A 54 -29.23 12.72 -1.11
CA LEU A 54 -28.63 13.83 -1.84
C LEU A 54 -27.52 14.40 -0.98
N ASN A 55 -26.27 14.24 -1.41
CA ASN A 55 -25.13 14.90 -0.78
C ASN A 55 -24.87 16.20 -1.53
N SER A 56 -24.86 17.32 -0.81
CA SER A 56 -24.51 18.62 -1.39
C SER A 56 -23.46 19.28 -0.50
N ASN A 57 -22.42 19.82 -1.12
CA ASN A 57 -21.55 20.82 -0.51
C ASN A 57 -21.64 22.12 -1.32
N GLU A 58 -20.88 23.15 -0.94
CA GLU A 58 -20.93 24.46 -1.61
C GLU A 58 -20.57 24.41 -3.10
N SER A 59 -19.89 23.37 -3.57
CA SER A 59 -19.34 23.27 -4.93
C SER A 59 -19.95 22.16 -5.80
N LYS A 60 -20.46 21.08 -5.20
CA LYS A 60 -20.95 19.89 -5.92
C LYS A 60 -22.15 19.28 -5.19
N SER A 61 -23.15 18.84 -5.96
CA SER A 61 -24.31 18.10 -5.48
C SER A 61 -24.43 16.77 -6.23
N PHE A 62 -24.64 15.68 -5.51
CA PHE A 62 -24.73 14.33 -6.06
C PHE A 62 -25.84 13.52 -5.42
N TRP A 63 -26.61 12.81 -6.26
CA TRP A 63 -27.47 11.72 -5.82
C TRP A 63 -26.62 10.47 -5.58
N ASN A 64 -26.64 9.94 -4.36
CA ASN A 64 -26.11 8.61 -4.09
C ASN A 64 -27.28 7.63 -4.12
N LEU A 65 -27.19 6.64 -5.00
CA LEU A 65 -28.20 5.62 -5.23
C LEU A 65 -27.60 4.27 -4.86
N SER A 66 -28.27 3.50 -4.00
CA SER A 66 -27.79 2.21 -3.52
C SER A 66 -28.86 1.16 -3.68
N TRP A 67 -28.50 0.03 -4.28
CA TRP A 67 -29.32 -1.17 -4.35
C TRP A 67 -28.58 -2.31 -3.65
N THR A 68 -29.14 -2.78 -2.52
CA THR A 68 -28.46 -3.73 -1.64
C THR A 68 -29.32 -4.97 -1.39
N GLY A 69 -28.73 -6.14 -1.54
CA GLY A 69 -29.29 -7.44 -1.20
C GLY A 69 -28.33 -8.24 -0.32
N LYS A 70 -28.65 -9.51 -0.04
CA LYS A 70 -27.88 -10.36 0.89
C LYS A 70 -26.39 -10.48 0.54
N ASN A 71 -26.07 -10.68 -0.74
CA ASN A 71 -24.72 -10.86 -1.26
C ASN A 71 -24.47 -10.00 -2.51
N LYS A 72 -25.22 -8.91 -2.69
CA LYS A 72 -25.11 -8.05 -3.88
C LYS A 72 -25.29 -6.61 -3.46
N GLN A 73 -24.45 -5.74 -3.97
CA GLN A 73 -24.60 -4.30 -3.77
C GLN A 73 -24.17 -3.57 -5.03
N ILE A 74 -24.92 -2.55 -5.41
CA ILE A 74 -24.48 -1.57 -6.39
C ILE A 74 -24.78 -0.16 -5.87
N ASN A 75 -23.74 0.67 -5.85
CA ASN A 75 -23.81 2.08 -5.49
C ASN A 75 -23.47 2.90 -6.73
N ILE A 76 -24.28 3.90 -7.06
CA ILE A 76 -24.05 4.81 -8.19
C ILE A 76 -24.21 6.25 -7.70
N GLN A 77 -23.27 7.10 -8.06
CA GLN A 77 -23.34 8.54 -7.83
C GLN A 77 -23.60 9.29 -9.14
N VAL A 78 -24.64 10.13 -9.15
CA VAL A 78 -25.02 10.96 -10.29
C VAL A 78 -24.92 12.43 -9.88
N ASN A 79 -24.24 13.25 -10.66
CA ASN A 79 -24.19 14.69 -10.48
C ASN A 79 -25.59 15.30 -10.64
N ALA A 80 -26.07 15.99 -9.60
CA ALA A 80 -27.42 16.52 -9.53
C ALA A 80 -27.64 17.77 -10.40
N GLN A 81 -26.58 18.32 -11.01
CA GLN A 81 -26.63 19.50 -11.87
C GLN A 81 -26.57 19.15 -13.35
N ASN A 82 -25.69 18.23 -13.75
CA ASN A 82 -25.44 17.93 -15.17
C ASN A 82 -25.75 16.47 -15.56
N GLY A 83 -26.03 15.59 -14.60
CA GLY A 83 -26.35 14.19 -14.85
C GLY A 83 -25.16 13.26 -15.08
N ASP A 84 -23.92 13.75 -14.99
CA ASP A 84 -22.74 12.92 -15.16
C ASP A 84 -22.66 11.84 -14.08
N ILE A 85 -22.30 10.61 -14.46
CA ILE A 85 -21.96 9.55 -13.50
C ILE A 85 -20.59 9.88 -12.90
N ILE A 86 -20.53 10.00 -11.59
CA ILE A 86 -19.30 10.29 -10.84
C ILE A 86 -18.63 9.01 -10.37
N SER A 87 -19.41 8.09 -9.84
CA SER A 87 -18.90 6.81 -9.40
C SER A 87 -19.91 5.70 -9.54
N MET A 88 -19.41 4.49 -9.71
CA MET A 88 -20.16 3.26 -9.56
C MET A 88 -19.29 2.25 -8.84
N TYR A 89 -19.86 1.54 -7.88
CA TYR A 89 -19.24 0.40 -7.22
C TYR A 89 -20.21 -0.75 -7.20
N ARG A 90 -19.73 -1.95 -7.56
CA ARG A 90 -20.48 -3.20 -7.54
C ARG A 90 -19.76 -4.22 -6.67
N TYR A 91 -20.52 -4.87 -5.81
CA TYR A 91 -20.08 -6.02 -5.03
C TYR A 91 -21.01 -7.20 -5.30
N GLU A 92 -20.43 -8.36 -5.60
CA GLU A 92 -21.13 -9.64 -5.72
C GLU A 92 -20.38 -10.64 -4.82
N GLY A 93 -21.01 -11.06 -3.72
CA GLY A 93 -20.39 -11.80 -2.60
C GLY A 93 -20.18 -13.30 -2.84
N GLU A 94 -20.56 -13.83 -4.00
CA GLU A 94 -20.02 -15.10 -4.46
C GLU A 94 -18.61 -14.83 -4.95
N GLN A 95 -17.61 -15.07 -4.10
CA GLN A 95 -16.26 -15.29 -4.61
C GLN A 95 -16.32 -16.52 -5.51
N THR A 96 -16.59 -16.27 -6.79
CA THR A 96 -16.32 -17.24 -7.84
C THR A 96 -14.90 -17.73 -7.61
N ILE A 97 -14.74 -19.05 -7.59
CA ILE A 97 -13.43 -19.70 -7.68
C ILE A 97 -12.71 -18.98 -8.81
N THR A 98 -11.74 -18.11 -8.47
CA THR A 98 -11.10 -17.27 -9.47
C THR A 98 -10.30 -18.20 -10.36
N ASN A 99 -10.77 -18.45 -11.58
CA ASN A 99 -9.96 -19.13 -12.57
C ASN A 99 -8.64 -18.38 -12.68
N LYS A 100 -7.53 -19.09 -12.39
CA LYS A 100 -6.19 -18.50 -12.34
C LYS A 100 -5.78 -17.91 -13.68
N ILE A 101 -6.29 -18.48 -14.76
CA ILE A 101 -6.22 -17.88 -16.09
C ILE A 101 -7.46 -17.03 -16.29
N PRO A 102 -7.29 -15.71 -16.46
CA PRO A 102 -8.34 -14.81 -16.93
C PRO A 102 -9.06 -15.39 -18.15
N LYS A 103 -10.39 -15.47 -18.11
CA LYS A 103 -11.18 -15.83 -19.30
C LYS A 103 -10.98 -14.82 -20.43
N TYR A 104 -10.71 -13.56 -20.10
CA TYR A 104 -10.49 -12.48 -21.05
C TYR A 104 -9.14 -11.79 -20.81
N SER A 105 -8.49 -11.37 -21.90
CA SER A 105 -7.25 -10.60 -21.87
C SER A 105 -7.44 -9.19 -21.29
N LYS A 106 -6.36 -8.57 -20.80
CA LYS A 106 -6.35 -7.17 -20.37
C LYS A 106 -6.77 -6.21 -21.48
N GLU A 107 -6.35 -6.45 -22.72
CA GLU A 107 -6.71 -5.65 -23.90
C GLU A 107 -8.22 -5.69 -24.14
N LYS A 108 -8.82 -6.88 -24.06
CA LYS A 108 -10.28 -7.01 -24.19
C LYS A 108 -11.04 -6.27 -23.09
N ALA A 109 -10.57 -6.36 -21.85
CA ALA A 109 -11.15 -5.61 -20.74
C ALA A 109 -10.95 -4.10 -20.89
N LYS A 110 -9.81 -3.66 -21.48
CA LYS A 110 -9.55 -2.25 -21.80
C LYS A 110 -10.54 -1.72 -22.83
N GLU A 111 -10.85 -2.49 -23.88
CA GLU A 111 -11.89 -2.12 -24.85
C GLU A 111 -13.25 -1.91 -24.18
N VAL A 112 -13.62 -2.79 -23.24
CA VAL A 112 -14.86 -2.67 -22.46
C VAL A 112 -14.84 -1.41 -21.59
N ALA A 113 -13.74 -1.14 -20.89
CA ALA A 113 -13.57 0.05 -20.08
C ALA A 113 -13.65 1.33 -20.93
N GLU A 114 -12.92 1.42 -22.04
CA GLU A 114 -12.97 2.59 -22.93
C GLU A 114 -14.34 2.76 -23.58
N GLY A 115 -15.04 1.68 -23.91
CA GLY A 115 -16.42 1.72 -24.41
C GLY A 115 -17.38 2.37 -23.40
N LEU A 116 -17.28 1.99 -22.13
CA LEU A 116 -18.02 2.62 -21.05
C LEU A 116 -17.66 4.11 -20.92
N ILE A 117 -16.37 4.43 -20.92
CA ILE A 117 -15.91 5.82 -20.76
C ILE A 117 -16.43 6.69 -21.92
N ARG A 118 -16.35 6.23 -23.17
CA ARG A 118 -16.90 6.96 -24.33
C ARG A 118 -18.40 7.20 -24.19
N LYS A 119 -19.15 6.23 -23.65
CA LYS A 119 -20.59 6.37 -23.39
C LYS A 119 -20.90 7.41 -22.31
N LEU A 120 -20.15 7.41 -21.20
CA LEU A 120 -20.45 8.24 -20.03
C LEU A 120 -19.81 9.64 -20.07
N VAL A 121 -18.57 9.73 -20.55
CA VAL A 121 -17.75 10.95 -20.54
C VAL A 121 -17.80 11.68 -21.88
N GLY A 122 -18.04 10.96 -22.98
CA GLY A 122 -18.15 11.53 -24.32
C GLY A 122 -16.85 12.17 -24.80
N GLU A 123 -16.97 13.33 -25.47
CA GLU A 123 -15.85 14.05 -26.10
C GLU A 123 -14.74 14.45 -25.12
N LYS A 124 -15.08 14.69 -23.84
CA LYS A 124 -14.10 15.02 -22.78
C LYS A 124 -13.04 13.93 -22.62
N PHE A 125 -13.31 12.68 -23.02
CA PHE A 125 -12.34 11.60 -22.92
C PHE A 125 -11.06 11.86 -23.72
N LYS A 126 -11.10 12.71 -24.76
CA LYS A 126 -9.91 13.12 -25.53
C LYS A 126 -8.89 13.90 -24.69
N GLU A 127 -9.32 14.48 -23.57
CA GLU A 127 -8.43 15.17 -22.62
C GLU A 127 -7.71 14.19 -21.68
N PHE A 128 -8.02 12.89 -21.72
CA PHE A 128 -7.47 11.91 -20.79
C PHE A 128 -6.47 10.98 -21.47
N VAL A 129 -5.36 10.70 -20.78
CA VAL A 129 -4.27 9.84 -21.24
C VAL A 129 -4.17 8.62 -20.34
N TYR A 130 -4.02 7.43 -20.93
CA TYR A 130 -3.92 6.18 -20.18
C TYR A 130 -2.62 6.12 -19.35
N ASP A 131 -2.75 5.80 -18.06
CA ASP A 131 -1.63 5.66 -17.14
C ASP A 131 -1.08 4.22 -17.17
N GLU A 132 -0.11 3.94 -18.05
CA GLU A 132 0.46 2.59 -18.20
C GLU A 132 1.12 2.05 -16.93
N ALA A 133 1.65 2.93 -16.08
CA ALA A 133 2.38 2.57 -14.87
C ALA A 133 1.49 2.18 -13.68
N ASN A 134 0.16 2.40 -13.75
CA ASN A 134 -0.75 2.24 -12.61
C ASN A 134 -1.44 0.86 -12.54
N SER A 135 -0.88 -0.15 -13.22
CA SER A 135 -1.32 -1.53 -12.99
C SER A 135 -0.70 -2.02 -11.69
N ASN A 136 -1.42 -1.86 -10.57
CA ASN A 136 -1.13 -2.58 -9.34
C ASN A 136 -1.07 -4.08 -9.66
N TYR A 137 0.14 -4.64 -9.74
CA TYR A 137 0.37 -6.09 -9.78
C TYR A 137 0.16 -6.66 -8.37
N LEU A 138 -1.00 -6.40 -7.76
CA LEU A 138 -1.45 -7.27 -6.70
C LEU A 138 -1.83 -8.58 -7.41
N TYR A 139 -1.01 -9.62 -7.20
CA TYR A 139 -1.11 -10.93 -7.83
C TYR A 139 -2.50 -11.59 -7.68
N TYR A 140 -3.38 -11.07 -6.80
CA TYR A 140 -4.72 -11.57 -6.54
C TYR A 140 -5.84 -10.54 -6.79
N ASN A 141 -5.63 -9.57 -7.67
CA ASN A 141 -6.74 -8.72 -8.09
C ASN A 141 -7.62 -9.48 -9.10
N PRO A 142 -8.91 -9.79 -8.80
CA PRO A 142 -9.81 -10.46 -9.75
C PRO A 142 -10.16 -9.56 -10.94
N ASN A 143 -9.76 -8.29 -10.91
CA ASN A 143 -10.10 -7.27 -11.88
C ASN A 143 -8.86 -6.72 -12.59
N TYR A 144 -9.03 -6.29 -13.83
CA TYR A 144 -8.11 -5.37 -14.49
C TYR A 144 -8.51 -3.94 -14.17
N ASP A 145 -7.59 -3.15 -13.61
CA ASP A 145 -7.79 -1.73 -13.36
C ASP A 145 -7.15 -0.88 -14.46
N PHE A 146 -7.90 0.12 -14.90
CA PHE A 146 -7.49 1.09 -15.90
C PHE A 146 -7.63 2.48 -15.31
N ARG A 147 -6.56 3.27 -15.33
CA ARG A 147 -6.58 4.68 -14.93
C ARG A 147 -6.18 5.56 -16.11
N TYR A 148 -6.83 6.69 -16.23
CA TYR A 148 -6.53 7.73 -17.19
C TYR A 148 -6.43 9.07 -16.45
N THR A 149 -5.35 9.81 -16.67
CA THR A 149 -5.14 11.12 -16.08
C THR A 149 -5.45 12.21 -17.11
N ARG A 150 -6.14 13.28 -16.68
CA ARG A 150 -6.45 14.42 -17.54
C ARG A 150 -5.18 15.19 -17.88
N ARG A 151 -5.04 15.62 -19.13
CA ARG A 151 -3.93 16.43 -19.62
C ARG A 151 -4.45 17.66 -20.34
N ILE A 152 -4.09 18.84 -19.83
CA ILE A 152 -4.50 20.13 -20.38
C ILE A 152 -3.25 20.80 -20.95
N ASN A 153 -3.23 21.06 -22.26
CA ASN A 153 -2.10 21.67 -22.97
C ASN A 153 -0.75 20.96 -22.70
N GLY A 154 -0.77 19.62 -22.63
CA GLY A 154 0.43 18.83 -22.36
C GLY A 154 0.81 18.67 -20.88
N ILE A 155 0.11 19.36 -19.96
CA ILE A 155 0.39 19.34 -18.52
C ILE A 155 -0.58 18.39 -17.81
N ASP A 156 -0.05 17.48 -16.98
CA ASP A 156 -0.86 16.51 -16.25
C ASP A 156 -1.67 17.19 -15.14
N TYR A 157 -2.92 16.77 -14.94
CA TYR A 157 -3.76 17.13 -13.80
C TYR A 157 -4.16 15.86 -13.04
N LYS A 158 -3.30 15.43 -12.11
CA LYS A 158 -3.44 14.11 -11.43
C LYS A 158 -4.69 13.96 -10.58
N ASP A 159 -5.21 15.07 -10.06
CA ASP A 159 -6.46 15.10 -9.30
C ASP A 159 -7.70 15.03 -10.20
N ASN A 160 -7.53 15.02 -11.53
CA ASN A 160 -8.60 14.75 -12.50
C ASN A 160 -8.27 13.45 -13.23
N PHE A 161 -9.07 12.43 -12.97
CA PHE A 161 -8.81 11.10 -13.50
C PHE A 161 -10.09 10.32 -13.72
N ILE A 162 -9.99 9.34 -14.60
CA ILE A 162 -11.00 8.29 -14.78
C ILE A 162 -10.36 6.99 -14.34
N SER A 163 -11.04 6.22 -13.49
CA SER A 163 -10.61 4.86 -13.16
C SER A 163 -11.74 3.87 -13.37
N VAL A 164 -11.43 2.73 -13.99
CA VAL A 164 -12.40 1.66 -14.26
C VAL A 164 -11.78 0.33 -13.87
N SER A 165 -12.51 -0.47 -13.11
CA SER A 165 -12.15 -1.85 -12.75
C SER A 165 -13.08 -2.82 -13.45
N VAL A 166 -12.51 -3.81 -14.15
CA VAL A 166 -13.25 -4.78 -14.97
C VAL A 166 -12.88 -6.20 -14.55
N ASP A 167 -13.88 -7.02 -14.24
CA ASP A 167 -13.68 -8.42 -13.88
C ASP A 167 -13.04 -9.21 -15.04
N LYS A 168 -11.96 -9.93 -14.72
CA LYS A 168 -11.13 -10.66 -15.71
C LYS A 168 -11.84 -11.86 -16.35
N ASN A 169 -12.89 -12.37 -15.73
CA ASN A 169 -13.56 -13.61 -16.08
C ASN A 169 -14.95 -13.43 -16.70
N ASN A 170 -15.62 -12.31 -16.45
CA ASN A 170 -16.96 -12.04 -16.98
C ASN A 170 -17.11 -10.66 -17.64
N LEU A 171 -16.06 -9.82 -17.64
CA LEU A 171 -16.05 -8.46 -18.20
C LEU A 171 -17.06 -7.48 -17.58
N LYS A 172 -17.66 -7.80 -16.43
CA LYS A 172 -18.50 -6.86 -15.70
C LYS A 172 -17.64 -5.69 -15.19
N ILE A 173 -18.20 -4.49 -15.26
CA ILE A 173 -17.63 -3.32 -14.61
C ILE A 173 -17.87 -3.47 -13.11
N MET A 174 -16.78 -3.53 -12.35
CA MET A 174 -16.81 -3.67 -10.88
C MET A 174 -16.74 -2.32 -10.19
N SER A 175 -15.99 -1.39 -10.74
CA SER A 175 -16.00 -0.01 -10.30
C SER A 175 -15.71 0.96 -11.44
N TYR A 176 -16.22 2.18 -11.26
CA TYR A 176 -15.98 3.33 -12.12
C TYR A 176 -15.86 4.56 -11.23
N TYR A 177 -14.94 5.44 -11.55
CA TYR A 177 -14.81 6.73 -10.90
C TYR A 177 -14.37 7.79 -11.91
N PHE A 178 -14.98 8.96 -11.85
CA PHE A 178 -14.73 10.10 -12.71
C PHE A 178 -14.60 11.35 -11.87
N GLU A 179 -13.36 11.80 -11.69
CA GLU A 179 -13.05 13.07 -11.06
C GLU A 179 -12.69 14.09 -12.15
N TYR A 180 -13.48 15.15 -12.20
CA TYR A 180 -13.31 16.22 -13.17
C TYR A 180 -13.70 17.54 -12.53
N ASP A 181 -12.84 18.54 -12.67
CA ASP A 181 -13.16 19.90 -12.29
C ASP A 181 -13.58 20.71 -13.51
N TYR A 182 -14.73 21.36 -13.37
CA TYR A 182 -15.37 22.18 -14.39
C TYR A 182 -14.87 23.62 -14.39
N GLU A 183 -14.11 24.01 -13.37
CA GLU A 183 -13.50 25.32 -13.27
C GLU A 183 -12.32 25.45 -14.25
N GLY A 184 -12.04 26.69 -14.66
CA GLY A 184 -10.86 26.99 -15.46
C GLY A 184 -9.58 26.71 -14.68
N VAL A 185 -8.54 26.26 -15.39
CA VAL A 185 -7.21 26.07 -14.80
C VAL A 185 -6.34 27.31 -15.04
N PRO A 186 -5.36 27.62 -14.16
CA PRO A 186 -4.42 28.71 -14.39
C PRO A 186 -3.66 28.56 -15.70
N THR A 187 -3.36 29.68 -16.38
CA THR A 187 -2.56 29.65 -17.60
C THR A 187 -1.09 29.35 -17.29
N SER A 188 -0.38 28.70 -18.22
CA SER A 188 1.07 28.52 -18.15
C SER A 188 1.89 29.74 -18.61
N GLN A 189 1.26 30.91 -18.73
CA GLN A 189 1.94 32.17 -19.06
C GLN A 189 2.56 32.79 -17.80
N ASN A 190 3.74 33.40 -17.93
CA ASN A 190 4.46 34.07 -16.83
C ASN A 190 4.79 33.17 -15.63
N ILE A 191 5.13 31.90 -15.88
CA ILE A 191 5.60 30.97 -14.85
C ILE A 191 7.12 31.04 -14.70
N ILE A 192 7.63 30.69 -13.52
CA ILE A 192 9.07 30.46 -13.30
C ILE A 192 9.54 29.26 -14.12
N THR A 193 10.83 29.26 -14.48
CA THR A 193 11.44 28.14 -15.20
C THR A 193 11.62 26.92 -14.30
N LEU A 194 11.78 25.74 -14.91
CA LEU A 194 12.10 24.52 -14.18
C LEU A 194 13.41 24.67 -13.40
N GLU A 195 14.41 25.33 -13.99
CA GLU A 195 15.70 25.62 -13.35
C GLU A 195 15.49 26.46 -12.10
N LYS A 196 14.64 27.50 -12.16
CA LYS A 196 14.35 28.33 -11.00
C LYS A 196 13.64 27.54 -9.90
N ALA A 197 12.72 26.66 -10.27
CA ALA A 197 12.05 25.78 -9.31
C ALA A 197 13.03 24.80 -8.65
N LYS A 198 14.02 24.29 -9.40
CA LYS A 198 15.10 23.44 -8.85
C LYS A 198 15.95 24.22 -7.83
N GLU A 199 16.35 25.46 -8.14
CA GLU A 199 17.08 26.32 -7.18
C GLU A 199 16.28 26.55 -5.89
N ILE A 200 14.96 26.78 -6.00
CA ILE A 200 14.09 26.93 -4.83
C ILE A 200 14.04 25.63 -4.02
N PHE A 201 13.88 24.48 -4.67
CA PHE A 201 13.94 23.19 -4.00
C PHE A 201 15.27 22.99 -3.29
N GLU A 202 16.40 23.14 -3.98
CA GLU A 202 17.74 22.89 -3.43
C GLU A 202 18.05 23.78 -2.23
N SER A 203 17.65 25.06 -2.30
CA SER A 203 17.88 26.04 -1.24
C SER A 203 16.96 25.86 -0.02
N LYS A 204 15.69 25.48 -0.21
CA LYS A 204 14.68 25.47 0.86
C LYS A 204 14.35 24.07 1.40
N MET A 205 14.42 23.04 0.57
CA MET A 205 14.00 21.66 0.89
C MET A 205 15.06 20.60 0.59
N GLY A 206 16.13 20.98 -0.12
CA GLY A 206 17.05 20.12 -0.84
C GLY A 206 17.66 18.98 -0.03
N LEU A 207 18.45 18.14 -0.70
CA LEU A 207 19.02 16.96 -0.08
C LEU A 207 20.07 17.33 0.99
N GLU A 208 20.16 16.50 2.01
CA GLU A 208 21.26 16.45 2.99
C GLU A 208 21.81 15.02 3.08
N LEU A 209 23.09 14.92 3.40
CA LEU A 209 23.68 13.64 3.78
C LEU A 209 23.15 13.24 5.16
N SER A 210 22.72 12.00 5.31
CA SER A 210 22.21 11.46 6.57
C SER A 210 22.61 10.01 6.72
N TYR A 211 22.74 9.55 7.96
CA TYR A 211 22.63 8.12 8.24
C TYR A 211 21.17 7.72 8.27
N LYS A 212 20.86 6.50 7.85
CA LYS A 212 19.57 5.87 8.12
C LYS A 212 19.78 4.44 8.59
N VAL A 213 19.09 4.09 9.66
CA VAL A 213 19.07 2.73 10.20
C VAL A 213 17.93 1.98 9.52
N PHE A 214 18.27 0.86 8.89
CA PHE A 214 17.35 -0.07 8.27
C PHE A 214 17.32 -1.35 9.07
N TYR A 215 16.20 -2.06 9.00
CA TYR A 215 16.03 -3.36 9.63
C TYR A 215 15.77 -4.41 8.54
N ASP A 216 16.62 -5.44 8.53
CA ASP A 216 16.49 -6.60 7.67
C ASP A 216 15.68 -7.66 8.45
N TYR A 217 14.40 -7.79 8.09
CA TYR A 217 13.47 -8.70 8.77
C TYR A 217 13.83 -10.18 8.55
N GLU A 218 14.53 -10.52 7.46
CA GLU A 218 14.94 -11.89 7.17
C GLU A 218 16.13 -12.30 8.03
N LYS A 219 17.10 -11.40 8.18
CA LYS A 219 18.30 -11.64 9.01
C LYS A 219 18.09 -11.31 10.47
N ASN A 220 17.00 -10.61 10.81
CA ASN A 220 16.80 -10.01 12.13
C ASN A 220 17.99 -9.11 12.53
N GLU A 221 18.49 -8.32 11.57
CA GLU A 221 19.70 -7.50 11.72
C GLU A 221 19.44 -6.04 11.33
N ARG A 222 20.07 -5.11 12.07
CA ARG A 222 20.06 -3.68 11.73
C ARG A 222 21.27 -3.32 10.90
N ASN A 223 21.05 -2.54 9.85
CA ASN A 223 22.09 -2.06 8.96
C ASN A 223 22.01 -0.54 8.82
N VAL A 224 23.16 0.13 8.81
CA VAL A 224 23.25 1.58 8.61
C VAL A 224 23.75 1.89 7.22
N LYS A 225 23.07 2.79 6.51
CA LYS A 225 23.59 3.38 5.27
C LYS A 225 23.74 4.88 5.38
N LEU A 226 24.73 5.41 4.66
CA LEU A 226 24.80 6.82 4.31
C LEU A 226 23.89 7.05 3.10
N ILE A 227 22.95 7.98 3.24
CA ILE A 227 21.97 8.32 2.21
C ILE A 227 21.91 9.82 2.00
N TYR A 228 21.45 10.23 0.82
CA TYR A 228 20.90 11.56 0.61
C TYR A 228 19.38 11.51 0.76
N THR A 229 18.84 12.41 1.57
CA THR A 229 17.39 12.55 1.82
C THR A 229 17.04 14.05 1.95
N PRO A 230 15.80 14.49 1.68
CA PRO A 230 15.43 15.89 1.85
C PRO A 230 15.67 16.40 3.29
N LYS A 231 16.14 17.64 3.41
CA LYS A 231 16.35 18.35 4.69
C LYS A 231 15.05 18.51 5.49
N SER A 232 13.93 18.56 4.78
CA SER A 232 12.58 18.80 5.26
C SER A 232 11.58 18.02 4.40
N SER A 233 10.30 18.05 4.77
CA SER A 233 9.22 17.61 3.87
C SER A 233 9.33 18.33 2.52
N VAL A 234 9.06 17.59 1.45
CA VAL A 234 9.08 18.10 0.07
C VAL A 234 7.67 18.50 -0.33
N TYR A 235 7.50 19.77 -0.65
CA TYR A 235 6.23 20.36 -1.03
C TYR A 235 6.26 20.83 -2.49
N PRO A 236 5.09 20.93 -3.15
CA PRO A 236 4.96 21.57 -4.45
C PRO A 236 5.38 23.04 -4.39
N ILE A 237 5.94 23.54 -5.50
CA ILE A 237 6.31 24.95 -5.68
C ILE A 237 5.31 25.58 -6.65
N ASP A 238 4.62 26.64 -6.25
CA ASP A 238 3.72 27.40 -7.11
C ASP A 238 4.50 27.92 -8.33
N ALA A 239 4.07 27.55 -9.53
CA ALA A 239 4.79 27.87 -10.75
C ALA A 239 4.70 29.36 -11.12
N VAL A 240 3.73 30.10 -10.60
CA VAL A 240 3.54 31.53 -10.87
C VAL A 240 4.35 32.36 -9.87
N THR A 241 4.29 32.03 -8.57
CA THR A 241 4.90 32.86 -7.52
C THR A 241 6.27 32.36 -7.08
N GLY A 242 6.59 31.07 -7.28
CA GLY A 242 7.76 30.42 -6.71
C GLY A 242 7.65 30.11 -5.21
N GLU A 243 6.46 30.29 -4.62
CA GLU A 243 6.22 29.99 -3.21
C GLU A 243 6.04 28.48 -2.97
N ILE A 244 6.43 28.02 -1.78
CA ILE A 244 6.28 26.62 -1.38
C ILE A 244 4.86 26.42 -0.82
N LEU A 245 4.09 25.53 -1.42
CA LEU A 245 2.71 25.25 -1.04
C LEU A 245 2.64 24.14 0.02
N LYS A 246 2.55 24.54 1.29
CA LYS A 246 2.45 23.62 2.43
C LYS A 246 0.99 23.21 2.65
N ASN A 247 0.57 22.11 2.03
CA ASN A 247 -0.77 21.56 2.27
C ASN A 247 -0.70 20.55 3.44
N PRO A 248 -1.45 20.69 4.54
CA PRO A 248 -1.42 19.72 5.63
C PRO A 248 -2.13 18.43 5.19
N ILE A 249 -1.35 17.36 4.96
CA ILE A 249 -1.91 16.02 4.72
C ILE A 249 -2.03 15.30 6.07
N TYR A 250 -3.27 14.98 6.43
CA TYR A 250 -3.60 13.98 7.44
C TYR A 250 -3.29 12.58 6.86
N ILE A 251 -2.36 11.84 7.48
CA ILE A 251 -2.17 10.42 7.21
C ILE A 251 -2.89 9.64 8.32
N PHE A 252 -3.98 8.96 7.96
CA PHE A 252 -4.57 7.90 8.77
C PHE A 252 -3.86 6.58 8.45
N THR A 253 -3.35 5.89 9.47
CA THR A 253 -3.01 4.47 9.38
C THR A 253 -3.63 3.76 10.58
N GLU A 254 -4.79 3.14 10.37
CA GLU A 254 -5.28 2.06 11.23
C GLU A 254 -4.78 0.74 10.66
N ASN A 255 -4.22 -0.11 11.51
CA ASN A 255 -4.16 -1.56 11.27
C ASN A 255 -4.45 -2.25 12.60
N SER A 256 -5.58 -2.97 12.65
CA SER A 256 -5.91 -3.91 13.71
C SER A 256 -5.78 -5.33 13.16
N GLN A 257 -5.10 -6.21 13.90
CA GLN A 257 -5.15 -7.66 13.68
C GLN A 257 -5.48 -8.37 15.00
N LYS A 258 -6.35 -9.38 14.89
CA LYS A 258 -6.92 -10.18 15.97
C LYS A 258 -6.51 -11.65 15.86
N ASP A 259 -6.28 -12.22 17.04
CA ASP A 259 -6.52 -13.58 17.57
C ASP A 259 -5.81 -14.81 16.96
N ALA A 260 -5.17 -15.63 17.82
CA ALA A 260 -5.68 -16.94 18.28
C ALA A 260 -4.64 -17.74 19.11
N ALA A 261 -5.13 -18.44 20.15
CA ALA A 261 -4.37 -19.28 21.07
C ALA A 261 -4.28 -20.76 20.63
N GLY A 262 -3.21 -21.46 21.03
CA GLY A 262 -3.00 -22.90 20.83
C GLY A 262 -1.93 -23.49 21.77
N ALA A 263 -2.07 -24.77 22.11
CA ALA A 263 -1.57 -25.44 23.32
C ALA A 263 -0.06 -25.77 23.41
N LEU A 264 0.38 -26.01 24.66
CA LEU A 264 1.74 -26.18 25.17
C LEU A 264 2.46 -27.49 24.75
N PRO A 265 3.76 -27.40 24.39
CA PRO A 265 4.77 -28.43 24.61
C PRO A 265 5.92 -27.95 25.53
N THR A 266 6.74 -28.89 25.98
CA THR A 266 7.82 -28.75 26.98
C THR A 266 9.01 -27.89 26.54
N LEU A 267 9.62 -27.21 27.53
CA LEU A 267 10.64 -26.17 27.36
C LEU A 267 11.99 -26.68 26.84
N THR A 268 12.55 -25.94 25.89
CA THR A 268 13.88 -25.99 25.28
C THR A 268 14.89 -25.17 26.09
N PRO A 269 16.21 -25.38 25.89
CA PRO A 269 17.26 -24.56 26.50
C PRO A 269 17.12 -23.05 26.22
N GLU A 270 16.67 -22.68 25.04
CA GLU A 270 16.36 -21.30 24.64
C GLU A 270 15.19 -20.73 25.47
N GLU A 271 14.18 -21.54 25.77
CA GLU A 271 13.07 -21.15 26.64
C GLU A 271 13.51 -21.01 28.12
N ILE A 272 14.48 -21.81 28.58
CA ILE A 272 15.11 -21.62 29.91
C ILE A 272 15.91 -20.30 29.96
N LYS A 273 16.65 -19.98 28.90
CA LYS A 273 17.36 -18.70 28.77
C LYS A 273 16.37 -17.52 28.79
N ALA A 274 15.26 -17.63 28.05
CA ALA A 274 14.20 -16.63 28.05
C ALA A 274 13.57 -16.44 29.44
N ILE A 275 13.44 -17.51 30.25
CA ILE A 275 12.97 -17.41 31.64
C ILE A 275 13.95 -16.62 32.52
N GLU A 276 15.26 -16.87 32.42
CA GLU A 276 16.28 -16.13 33.19
C GLU A 276 16.42 -14.68 32.74
N GLU A 277 16.25 -14.40 31.44
CA GLU A 277 16.24 -13.03 30.90
C GLU A 277 14.98 -12.27 31.32
N ASN A 278 13.82 -12.93 31.38
CA ASN A 278 12.56 -12.35 31.83
C ASN A 278 12.61 -11.88 33.29
N LYS A 279 13.35 -12.58 34.17
CA LYS A 279 13.55 -12.15 35.57
C LYS A 279 14.23 -10.78 35.72
N LYS A 280 14.92 -10.30 34.68
CA LYS A 280 15.60 -8.99 34.68
C LYS A 280 14.67 -7.87 34.25
N LEU A 281 13.48 -8.18 33.73
CA LEU A 281 12.54 -7.19 33.25
C LEU A 281 11.78 -6.56 34.42
N ILE A 282 11.50 -5.25 34.31
CA ILE A 282 10.68 -4.53 35.28
C ILE A 282 9.26 -5.07 35.28
N SER A 283 8.68 -5.11 36.47
CA SER A 283 7.33 -5.54 36.73
C SER A 283 6.27 -4.54 36.25
N LYS A 284 5.03 -5.01 36.15
CA LYS A 284 3.86 -4.15 35.91
C LYS A 284 3.74 -3.02 36.95
N GLU A 285 4.00 -3.31 38.22
CA GLU A 285 3.89 -2.31 39.30
C GLU A 285 4.96 -1.21 39.14
N GLU A 286 6.17 -1.58 38.74
CA GLU A 286 7.23 -0.62 38.42
C GLU A 286 6.88 0.25 37.21
N VAL A 287 6.27 -0.34 36.17
CA VAL A 287 5.73 0.41 35.02
C VAL A 287 4.69 1.43 35.47
N GLU A 288 3.69 1.03 36.26
CA GLU A 288 2.66 1.95 36.78
C GLU A 288 3.28 3.08 37.62
N ASN A 289 4.27 2.77 38.45
CA ASN A 289 5.00 3.77 39.23
C ASN A 289 5.75 4.76 38.33
N ILE A 290 6.40 4.30 37.26
CA ILE A 290 7.07 5.16 36.28
C ILE A 290 6.04 6.11 35.63
N LEU A 291 4.89 5.61 35.20
CA LEU A 291 3.84 6.42 34.55
C LEU A 291 3.31 7.51 35.49
N VAL A 292 3.08 7.20 36.76
CA VAL A 292 2.59 8.16 37.74
C VAL A 292 3.67 9.20 38.08
N GLN A 293 4.88 8.75 38.40
CA GLN A 293 5.94 9.63 38.90
C GLN A 293 6.58 10.48 37.80
N LYS A 294 6.80 9.93 36.61
CA LYS A 294 7.51 10.62 35.52
C LYS A 294 6.58 11.29 34.51
N LEU A 295 5.37 10.76 34.28
CA LEU A 295 4.45 11.27 33.25
C LEU A 295 3.20 11.95 33.82
N GLY A 296 2.98 11.85 35.14
CA GLY A 296 1.82 12.44 35.81
C GLY A 296 0.51 11.77 35.41
N LEU A 297 0.51 10.45 35.19
CA LEU A 297 -0.69 9.70 34.82
C LEU A 297 -1.83 9.94 35.82
N ASN A 298 -2.99 10.36 35.31
CA ASN A 298 -4.19 10.55 36.12
C ASN A 298 -4.75 9.18 36.52
N LYS A 299 -4.81 8.92 37.84
CA LYS A 299 -5.34 7.67 38.42
C LYS A 299 -6.84 7.47 38.18
N GLU A 300 -7.56 8.47 37.68
CA GLU A 300 -8.96 8.34 37.29
C GLU A 300 -9.17 7.65 35.93
N LEU A 301 -8.11 7.48 35.12
CA LEU A 301 -8.22 6.72 33.88
C LEU A 301 -8.23 5.22 34.16
N ASN A 302 -9.03 4.47 33.42
CA ASN A 302 -9.08 3.02 33.54
C ASN A 302 -8.01 2.39 32.62
N MET A 303 -7.29 1.39 33.12
CA MET A 303 -6.38 0.60 32.29
C MET A 303 -7.19 -0.31 31.37
N GLU A 304 -7.01 -0.15 30.06
CA GLU A 304 -7.62 -1.02 29.06
C GLU A 304 -6.73 -2.25 28.82
N TYR A 305 -5.42 -2.02 28.65
CA TYR A 305 -4.45 -3.09 28.53
C TYR A 305 -3.04 -2.67 28.96
N ILE A 306 -2.25 -3.68 29.33
CA ILE A 306 -0.81 -3.62 29.53
C ILE A 306 -0.22 -4.91 28.97
N ASN A 307 0.65 -4.79 27.96
CA ASN A 307 1.21 -5.93 27.25
C ASN A 307 2.73 -5.83 27.24
N LEU A 308 3.40 -6.94 27.56
CA LEU A 308 4.83 -7.12 27.34
C LEU A 308 5.03 -7.80 25.98
N GLY A 309 5.83 -7.19 25.11
CA GLY A 309 6.16 -7.75 23.80
C GLY A 309 7.64 -7.60 23.50
N HIS A 310 8.15 -8.44 22.60
CA HIS A 310 9.47 -8.24 21.99
C HIS A 310 9.29 -7.41 20.72
N ASP A 311 9.86 -6.21 20.70
CA ASP A 311 9.94 -5.38 19.52
C ASP A 311 11.12 -5.84 18.66
N LEU A 312 10.81 -6.53 17.57
CA LEU A 312 11.78 -7.05 16.62
C LEU A 312 12.65 -5.93 16.03
N TYR A 313 12.09 -4.74 15.79
CA TYR A 313 12.82 -3.64 15.14
C TYR A 313 13.94 -3.07 16.02
N SER A 314 13.66 -2.83 17.31
CA SER A 314 14.66 -2.34 18.24
C SER A 314 15.46 -3.46 18.93
N ASP A 315 15.01 -4.71 18.80
CA ASP A 315 15.45 -5.91 19.51
C ASP A 315 15.40 -5.72 21.03
N ARG A 316 14.22 -5.30 21.53
CA ARG A 316 13.99 -4.99 22.95
C ARG A 316 12.67 -5.56 23.44
N TYR A 317 12.63 -5.95 24.70
CA TYR A 317 11.35 -6.17 25.38
C TYR A 317 10.75 -4.82 25.77
N ILE A 318 9.50 -4.59 25.41
CA ILE A 318 8.78 -3.34 25.64
C ILE A 318 7.44 -3.60 26.34
N TRP A 319 7.14 -2.78 27.35
CA TRP A 319 5.81 -2.66 27.91
C TRP A 319 5.02 -1.64 27.11
N THR A 320 3.86 -2.03 26.60
CA THR A 320 2.89 -1.12 25.98
C THR A 320 1.64 -1.03 26.85
N VAL A 321 1.27 0.19 27.20
CA VAL A 321 0.11 0.46 28.06
C VAL A 321 -0.88 1.37 27.36
N TYR A 322 -2.16 1.18 27.66
CA TYR A 322 -3.22 2.08 27.24
C TYR A 322 -4.27 2.23 28.34
N TYR A 323 -4.62 3.49 28.60
CA TYR A 323 -5.63 3.88 29.57
C TYR A 323 -6.68 4.73 28.88
N SER A 324 -7.94 4.60 29.29
CA SER A 324 -9.02 5.43 28.76
C SER A 324 -10.11 5.74 29.79
N LYS A 325 -10.89 6.79 29.53
CA LYS A 325 -12.11 7.14 30.27
C LYS A 325 -13.09 7.84 29.32
N THR A 326 -14.31 7.34 29.25
CA THR A 326 -15.40 7.99 28.51
C THR A 326 -16.28 8.77 29.48
N SER A 327 -16.60 10.03 29.18
CA SER A 327 -17.54 10.83 29.97
C SER A 327 -18.97 10.27 29.90
N GLN A 328 -19.79 10.52 30.92
CA GLN A 328 -21.17 10.02 31.02
C GLN A 328 -22.08 10.49 29.87
N ASP A 329 -21.77 11.62 29.24
CA ASP A 329 -22.48 12.20 28.09
C ASP A 329 -21.89 11.78 26.72
N LYS A 330 -20.86 10.90 26.71
CA LYS A 330 -20.13 10.43 25.51
C LYS A 330 -19.49 11.55 24.65
N SER A 331 -19.42 12.77 25.16
CA SER A 331 -18.88 13.93 24.41
C SER A 331 -17.36 14.07 24.55
N ASN A 332 -16.76 13.55 25.62
CA ASN A 332 -15.33 13.63 25.89
C ASN A 332 -14.72 12.24 26.13
N TYR A 333 -13.74 11.87 25.31
CA TYR A 333 -12.99 10.64 25.41
C TYR A 333 -11.54 10.95 25.80
N TYR A 334 -11.11 10.52 26.99
CA TYR A 334 -9.73 10.66 27.45
C TYR A 334 -8.99 9.34 27.25
N TYR A 335 -7.74 9.42 26.80
CA TYR A 335 -6.83 8.34 26.53
C TYR A 335 -5.38 8.75 26.85
N PHE A 336 -4.61 7.75 27.25
CA PHE A 336 -3.19 7.84 27.48
C PHE A 336 -2.55 6.52 27.04
N GLY A 337 -1.53 6.58 26.19
CA GLY A 337 -0.74 5.42 25.79
C GLY A 337 0.74 5.66 26.03
N ALA A 338 1.49 4.63 26.40
CA ALA A 338 2.94 4.71 26.56
C ALA A 338 3.64 3.39 26.21
N THR A 339 4.91 3.51 25.82
CA THR A 339 5.83 2.39 25.59
C THR A 339 7.08 2.59 26.44
N ILE A 340 7.47 1.56 27.18
CA ILE A 340 8.58 1.59 28.14
C ILE A 340 9.49 0.40 27.87
N ASP A 341 10.81 0.64 27.87
CA ASP A 341 11.81 -0.42 27.80
C ASP A 341 11.73 -1.30 29.05
N ALA A 342 11.49 -2.59 28.84
CA ALA A 342 11.21 -3.52 29.93
C ALA A 342 12.44 -3.88 30.74
N LEU A 343 13.65 -3.61 30.28
CA LEU A 343 14.87 -3.89 31.05
C LEU A 343 15.30 -2.68 31.90
N THR A 344 15.18 -1.49 31.34
CA THR A 344 15.74 -0.26 31.91
C THR A 344 14.70 0.65 32.55
N GLY A 345 13.41 0.46 32.23
CA GLY A 345 12.35 1.40 32.60
C GLY A 345 12.43 2.74 31.88
N GLU A 346 13.20 2.82 30.79
CA GLU A 346 13.28 4.01 29.96
C GLU A 346 11.96 4.22 29.20
N ILE A 347 11.41 5.43 29.27
CA ILE A 347 10.20 5.80 28.51
C ILE A 347 10.62 6.01 27.05
N LEU A 348 10.09 5.18 26.15
CA LEU A 348 10.38 5.25 24.72
C LEU A 348 9.38 6.17 24.02
N SER A 349 8.11 6.09 24.40
CA SER A 349 7.08 6.97 23.87
C SER A 349 5.91 7.12 24.81
N PHE A 350 5.18 8.23 24.70
CA PHE A 350 3.82 8.32 25.21
C PHE A 350 3.01 9.35 24.44
N TYR A 351 1.69 9.23 24.53
CA TYR A 351 0.75 10.18 23.97
C TYR A 351 -0.48 10.30 24.87
N ARG A 352 -1.11 11.47 24.87
CA ARG A 352 -2.38 11.75 25.54
C ARG A 352 -3.24 12.69 24.71
N ASN A 353 -4.50 12.86 25.08
CA ASN A 353 -5.41 13.78 24.40
C ASN A 353 -4.88 15.20 24.29
N PHE A 354 -5.23 15.84 23.19
CA PHE A 354 -5.23 17.29 23.08
C PHE A 354 -6.30 17.87 24.02
N PRO A 355 -6.01 18.99 24.72
CA PRO A 355 -7.01 19.68 25.50
C PRO A 355 -8.13 20.19 24.58
N ASN A 356 -9.37 20.21 25.08
CA ASN A 356 -10.46 20.84 24.35
C ASN A 356 -10.22 22.36 24.30
N ILE A 357 -9.79 22.84 23.14
CA ILE A 357 -9.40 24.23 22.90
C ILE A 357 -10.56 25.22 23.11
N GLU A 358 -11.83 24.77 23.00
CA GLU A 358 -13.01 25.64 23.20
C GLU A 358 -13.14 26.13 24.65
N ASN A 359 -12.49 25.46 25.59
CA ASN A 359 -12.45 25.86 27.00
C ASN A 359 -11.46 27.00 27.28
N TYR A 360 -10.69 27.44 26.27
CA TYR A 360 -9.65 28.45 26.42
C TYR A 360 -9.90 29.64 25.49
N LYS A 361 -9.67 30.86 25.99
CA LYS A 361 -9.81 32.08 25.20
C LYS A 361 -8.64 32.29 24.24
N GLU A 362 -7.41 32.06 24.73
CA GLU A 362 -6.17 32.27 23.99
C GLU A 362 -5.05 31.36 24.52
N PRO A 363 -4.01 31.05 23.71
CA PRO A 363 -2.82 30.32 24.16
C PRO A 363 -2.13 31.04 25.33
N LYS A 364 -1.75 30.27 26.37
CA LYS A 364 -1.06 30.78 27.55
C LYS A 364 0.46 30.74 27.40
N TYR A 365 0.97 29.83 26.57
CA TYR A 365 2.40 29.60 26.37
C TYR A 365 2.78 30.00 24.95
N THR A 366 3.94 30.66 24.81
CA THR A 366 4.51 30.91 23.49
C THR A 366 5.23 29.66 22.96
N LYS A 367 5.52 29.61 21.66
CA LYS A 367 6.36 28.55 21.07
C LYS A 367 7.74 28.47 21.75
N GLN A 368 8.28 29.59 22.22
CA GLN A 368 9.56 29.63 22.94
C GLN A 368 9.43 29.04 24.36
N ASP A 369 8.35 29.33 25.08
CA ASP A 369 8.08 28.73 26.39
C ASP A 369 7.88 27.21 26.26
N ALA A 370 7.09 26.79 25.27
CA ALA A 370 6.86 25.39 24.96
C ALA A 370 8.16 24.67 24.55
N LYS A 371 9.05 25.33 23.80
CA LYS A 371 10.36 24.76 23.47
C LYS A 371 11.16 24.48 24.74
N LYS A 372 11.20 25.43 25.67
CA LYS A 372 11.89 25.24 26.95
C LYS A 372 11.28 24.09 27.76
N ILE A 373 9.95 24.02 27.85
CA ILE A 373 9.25 22.90 28.50
C ILE A 373 9.63 21.56 27.86
N ALA A 374 9.70 21.51 26.54
CA ALA A 374 10.09 20.32 25.80
C ALA A 374 11.55 19.90 26.11
N GLU A 375 12.49 20.84 26.07
CA GLU A 375 13.91 20.58 26.37
C GLU A 375 14.12 20.16 27.83
N ASP A 376 13.45 20.81 28.78
CA ASP A 376 13.51 20.46 30.21
C ASP A 376 12.93 19.05 30.44
N PHE A 377 11.82 18.72 29.77
CA PHE A 377 11.21 17.41 29.86
C PHE A 377 12.11 16.30 29.28
N ILE A 378 12.68 16.50 28.09
CA ILE A 378 13.62 15.53 27.49
C ILE A 378 14.84 15.34 28.40
N ASN A 379 15.39 16.43 28.94
CA ASN A 379 16.52 16.35 29.88
C ASN A 379 16.19 15.55 31.14
N SER A 380 14.95 15.63 31.64
CA SER A 380 14.53 14.87 32.81
C SER A 380 14.48 13.35 32.57
N LEU A 381 14.31 12.92 31.31
CA LEU A 381 14.16 11.51 30.94
C LEU A 381 15.44 10.90 30.34
N SER A 382 16.10 11.61 29.41
CA SER A 382 17.15 11.06 28.55
C SER A 382 18.25 12.07 28.21
N LYS A 383 18.80 12.76 29.23
CA LYS A 383 19.85 13.78 29.08
C LYS A 383 21.05 13.35 28.22
N ASP A 384 21.58 12.15 28.45
CA ASP A 384 22.80 11.66 27.77
C ASP A 384 22.61 11.43 26.27
N LYS A 385 21.37 11.17 25.84
CA LYS A 385 21.00 11.10 24.43
C LYS A 385 20.73 12.49 23.86
N PHE A 386 20.06 13.35 24.63
CA PHE A 386 19.69 14.69 24.19
C PHE A 386 20.88 15.58 23.84
N ILE A 387 21.99 15.48 24.58
CA ILE A 387 23.23 16.23 24.29
C ILE A 387 23.85 15.89 22.91
N LYS A 388 23.46 14.75 22.33
CA LYS A 388 23.90 14.30 20.99
C LYS A 388 22.92 14.69 19.90
N CYS A 389 21.88 15.47 20.21
CA CYS A 389 20.87 15.86 19.25
C CYS A 389 21.00 17.33 18.83
N GLN A 390 20.52 17.61 17.62
CA GLN A 390 20.37 18.96 17.11
C GLN A 390 18.88 19.25 16.87
N TYR A 391 18.44 20.41 17.33
CA TYR A 391 17.08 20.89 17.08
C TYR A 391 16.81 21.02 15.58
N ARG A 392 15.65 20.52 15.16
CA ARG A 392 15.04 20.76 13.85
C ARG A 392 13.64 21.31 14.04
N GLU A 393 13.29 22.25 13.20
CA GLU A 393 11.92 22.77 13.19
C GLU A 393 10.98 21.64 12.77
N ALA A 394 10.10 21.24 13.69
CA ALA A 394 9.06 20.26 13.37
C ALA A 394 8.08 20.90 12.39
N LEU A 395 7.71 20.18 11.35
CA LEU A 395 6.83 20.69 10.29
C LEU A 395 5.36 20.40 10.61
N ASN A 396 4.50 21.35 10.23
CA ASN A 396 3.04 21.21 10.10
C ASN A 396 2.34 20.58 11.29
N VAL A 397 2.36 21.32 12.39
CA VAL A 397 1.36 21.16 13.42
C VAL A 397 0.63 22.49 13.50
N ASP A 398 -0.70 22.46 13.39
CA ASP A 398 -1.49 23.66 13.60
C ASP A 398 -1.17 24.18 15.01
N GLU A 399 -0.41 25.28 15.05
CA GLU A 399 0.09 25.89 16.27
C GLU A 399 -1.03 26.36 17.20
N LYS A 400 -2.26 26.46 16.67
CA LYS A 400 -3.47 26.61 17.47
C LYS A 400 -3.67 25.43 18.41
N TYR A 401 -3.43 24.20 17.97
CA TYR A 401 -3.69 22.99 18.76
C TYR A 401 -2.45 22.53 19.54
N VAL A 402 -1.26 22.67 18.95
CA VAL A 402 -0.05 22.04 19.50
C VAL A 402 1.24 22.62 18.92
N TYR A 403 2.23 22.85 19.79
CA TYR A 403 3.62 23.15 19.40
C TYR A 403 4.43 21.87 19.38
N SER A 404 5.03 21.52 18.23
CA SER A 404 5.90 20.34 18.12
C SER A 404 7.36 20.71 17.89
N PHE A 405 8.26 19.88 18.40
CA PHE A 405 9.70 20.03 18.33
C PHE A 405 10.35 18.70 17.97
N GLU A 406 11.30 18.74 17.04
CA GLU A 406 12.09 17.58 16.61
C GLU A 406 13.55 17.82 16.98
N TYR A 407 14.24 16.81 17.47
CA TYR A 407 15.66 16.87 17.78
C TYR A 407 16.32 15.63 17.20
N ARG A 408 17.09 15.77 16.12
CA ARG A 408 17.73 14.64 15.44
C ARG A 408 19.04 14.27 16.09
N ARG A 409 19.28 12.97 16.27
CA ARG A 409 20.59 12.46 16.68
C ARG A 409 21.65 12.85 15.65
N ILE A 410 22.79 13.32 16.13
CA ILE A 410 23.97 13.61 15.32
C ILE A 410 25.06 12.60 15.64
N GLU A 411 25.57 11.93 14.61
CA GLU A 411 26.72 11.04 14.70
C GLU A 411 27.74 11.45 13.65
N ASN A 412 29.02 11.59 14.03
CA ASN A 412 30.08 12.08 13.14
C ASN A 412 29.73 13.41 12.41
N SER A 413 29.03 14.32 13.10
CA SER A 413 28.50 15.58 12.53
C SER A 413 27.45 15.41 11.41
N ILE A 414 26.86 14.21 11.29
CA ILE A 414 25.81 13.88 10.31
C ILE A 414 24.53 13.48 11.06
N PRO A 415 23.36 13.98 10.63
CA PRO A 415 22.08 13.57 11.22
C PRO A 415 21.75 12.11 10.93
N VAL A 416 21.15 11.44 11.91
CA VAL A 416 20.52 10.13 11.73
C VAL A 416 19.03 10.37 11.43
N ALA A 417 18.62 10.12 10.19
CA ALA A 417 17.35 10.57 9.63
C ALA A 417 16.11 10.06 10.39
N ASN A 418 16.20 8.91 11.02
CA ASN A 418 15.12 8.25 11.75
C ASN A 418 15.40 8.10 13.25
N GLU A 419 16.32 8.87 13.82
CA GLU A 419 16.64 8.81 15.25
C GLU A 419 16.73 10.18 15.91
N GLY A 420 16.39 10.21 17.20
CA GLY A 420 16.28 11.42 17.99
C GLY A 420 14.99 11.47 18.81
N PHE A 421 14.46 12.67 18.98
CA PHE A 421 13.27 12.96 19.78
C PHE A 421 12.24 13.73 18.96
N THR A 422 10.96 13.40 19.18
CA THR A 422 9.82 14.22 18.77
C THR A 422 8.95 14.47 20.00
N ILE A 423 8.64 15.72 20.27
CA ILE A 423 7.86 16.12 21.44
C ILE A 423 6.88 17.22 21.10
N SER A 424 5.69 17.16 21.68
CA SER A 424 4.62 18.10 21.39
C SER A 424 3.99 18.64 22.67
N ILE A 425 3.76 19.94 22.73
CA ILE A 425 3.32 20.71 23.90
C ILE A 425 2.02 21.45 23.60
N SER A 426 1.10 21.45 24.56
CA SER A 426 -0.13 22.24 24.51
C SER A 426 0.17 23.75 24.65
N PRO A 427 -0.27 24.61 23.71
CA PRO A 427 -0.16 26.07 23.82
C PRO A 427 -1.00 26.63 24.98
N TYR A 428 -2.02 25.89 25.43
CA TYR A 428 -2.97 26.35 26.44
C TYR A 428 -2.63 25.90 27.86
N THR A 429 -2.14 24.67 28.00
CA THR A 429 -1.89 24.04 29.31
C THR A 429 -0.40 23.89 29.63
N GLY A 430 0.48 23.94 28.62
CA GLY A 430 1.90 23.65 28.77
C GLY A 430 2.21 22.16 29.00
N GLU A 431 1.20 21.29 28.92
CA GLU A 431 1.36 19.85 29.08
C GLU A 431 2.06 19.24 27.87
N VAL A 432 2.91 18.24 28.13
CA VAL A 432 3.54 17.41 27.09
C VAL A 432 2.52 16.42 26.57
N LEU A 433 2.01 16.62 25.36
CA LEU A 433 0.94 15.82 24.76
C LEU A 433 1.47 14.54 24.10
N HIS A 434 2.65 14.63 23.52
CA HIS A 434 3.29 13.53 22.81
C HIS A 434 4.80 13.59 23.06
N TYR A 435 5.42 12.43 23.25
CA TYR A 435 6.86 12.25 23.31
C TYR A 435 7.18 10.93 22.62
N TYR A 436 8.21 10.95 21.79
CA TYR A 436 8.70 9.78 21.08
C TYR A 436 10.22 9.90 20.98
N GLN A 437 10.94 8.84 21.37
CA GLN A 437 12.36 8.72 21.08
C GLN A 437 12.65 7.47 20.24
N THR A 438 13.64 7.59 19.37
CA THR A 438 14.20 6.46 18.64
C THR A 438 15.71 6.51 18.74
N TRP A 439 16.30 5.40 19.15
CA TRP A 439 17.74 5.31 19.37
C TRP A 439 18.23 3.88 19.18
N SER A 440 19.28 3.72 18.37
CA SER A 440 19.95 2.42 18.20
C SER A 440 21.37 2.41 18.77
N ASP A 441 21.77 1.24 19.25
CA ASP A 441 23.10 0.98 19.79
C ASP A 441 23.94 0.26 18.73
N ILE A 442 24.25 0.98 17.65
CA ILE A 442 24.97 0.45 16.48
C ILE A 442 26.19 1.30 16.13
N VAL A 443 27.15 0.68 15.44
CA VAL A 443 28.35 1.35 14.95
C VAL A 443 28.04 2.02 13.60
N PHE A 444 28.25 3.34 13.53
CA PHE A 444 28.03 4.11 12.32
C PHE A 444 29.26 4.04 11.39
N PRO A 445 29.07 3.78 10.09
CA PRO A 445 30.19 3.68 9.15
C PRO A 445 30.85 5.04 8.91
N LYS A 446 32.14 5.05 8.54
CA LYS A 446 32.86 6.25 8.16
C LYS A 446 32.29 6.86 6.87
N VAL A 447 32.46 8.18 6.75
CA VAL A 447 32.04 8.97 5.59
C VAL A 447 33.17 8.96 4.57
N GLU A 448 33.11 8.03 3.63
CA GLU A 448 34.11 7.86 2.59
C GLU A 448 33.45 7.37 1.29
N ASN A 449 34.08 7.69 0.15
CA ASN A 449 33.64 7.26 -1.18
C ASN A 449 32.19 7.60 -1.51
N ILE A 450 31.73 8.79 -1.07
CA ILE A 450 30.37 9.28 -1.37
C ILE A 450 30.36 10.13 -2.64
N ILE A 451 29.23 10.15 -3.34
CA ILE A 451 28.97 11.07 -4.44
C ILE A 451 28.81 12.52 -3.94
N SER A 452 28.91 13.51 -4.83
CA SER A 452 28.59 14.90 -4.47
C SER A 452 27.08 15.11 -4.32
N ILE A 453 26.70 16.13 -3.54
CA ILE A 453 25.29 16.54 -3.39
C ILE A 453 24.66 16.92 -4.74
N ASP A 454 25.40 17.62 -5.61
CA ASP A 454 24.93 17.99 -6.96
C ASP A 454 24.64 16.75 -7.82
N LYS A 455 25.46 15.70 -7.69
CA LYS A 455 25.23 14.43 -8.37
C LYS A 455 23.96 13.76 -7.83
N ALA A 456 23.72 13.80 -6.52
CA ALA A 456 22.50 13.27 -5.91
C ALA A 456 21.24 14.02 -6.37
N HIS A 457 21.28 15.35 -6.45
CA HIS A 457 20.18 16.16 -7.01
C HIS A 457 19.89 15.80 -8.46
N ASN A 458 20.92 15.66 -9.29
CA ASN A 458 20.76 15.23 -10.69
C ASN A 458 20.13 13.84 -10.81
N ILE A 459 20.56 12.88 -9.97
CA ILE A 459 19.93 11.54 -9.90
C ILE A 459 18.45 11.67 -9.53
N LEU A 460 18.14 12.48 -8.51
CA LEU A 460 16.76 12.69 -8.06
C LEU A 460 15.88 13.25 -9.18
N TYR A 461 16.33 14.28 -9.89
CA TYR A 461 15.55 14.89 -10.98
C TYR A 461 15.33 13.95 -12.15
N ASN A 462 16.34 13.15 -12.50
CA ASN A 462 16.25 12.20 -13.61
C ASN A 462 15.34 11.01 -13.29
N LYS A 463 15.36 10.53 -12.05
CA LYS A 463 14.64 9.31 -11.64
C LYS A 463 13.27 9.57 -11.01
N ASN A 464 13.04 10.74 -10.40
CA ASN A 464 11.78 11.10 -9.73
C ASN A 464 11.02 12.27 -10.44
N ASN A 465 11.40 12.57 -11.68
CA ASN A 465 10.72 13.48 -12.63
C ASN A 465 10.05 14.71 -11.98
N PHE A 466 10.87 15.70 -11.61
CA PHE A 466 10.39 16.98 -11.09
C PHE A 466 9.84 17.83 -12.24
N LYS A 467 8.52 18.02 -12.28
CA LYS A 467 7.85 18.62 -13.45
C LYS A 467 6.61 19.42 -13.10
N LEU A 468 6.19 20.22 -14.07
CA LEU A 468 4.96 21.01 -14.02
C LEU A 468 3.72 20.10 -14.02
N ASN A 469 2.74 20.40 -13.16
CA ASN A 469 1.45 19.73 -13.08
C ASN A 469 0.38 20.64 -12.44
N TYR A 470 -0.89 20.34 -12.69
CA TYR A 470 -2.00 20.94 -11.95
C TYR A 470 -2.30 20.11 -10.71
N MET A 471 -2.64 20.80 -9.61
CA MET A 471 -3.11 20.17 -8.39
C MET A 471 -4.18 21.01 -7.68
N LYS A 472 -5.00 20.36 -6.87
CA LYS A 472 -5.91 20.99 -5.91
C LYS A 472 -5.12 21.46 -4.69
N TYR A 473 -5.24 22.74 -4.37
CA TYR A 473 -4.72 23.35 -3.16
C TYR A 473 -5.87 23.71 -2.23
N PHE A 474 -5.89 23.15 -1.04
CA PHE A 474 -6.96 23.38 -0.06
C PHE A 474 -6.57 24.52 0.87
N ASP A 475 -7.48 25.47 1.07
CA ASP A 475 -7.31 26.54 2.03
C ASP A 475 -8.12 26.20 3.29
N TYR A 476 -7.40 25.80 4.35
CA TYR A 476 -8.00 25.33 5.59
C TYR A 476 -8.39 26.45 6.57
N ASP A 477 -8.06 27.72 6.27
CA ASP A 477 -8.58 28.87 7.04
C ASP A 477 -10.07 29.11 6.75
N PHE A 478 -10.56 28.62 5.60
CA PHE A 478 -11.97 28.62 5.26
C PHE A 478 -12.64 27.33 5.77
N LYS A 479 -13.86 27.47 6.33
CA LYS A 479 -14.73 26.34 6.72
C LYS A 479 -14.65 25.24 5.66
N MET A 480 -14.19 24.06 6.09
CA MET A 480 -13.83 22.89 5.28
C MET A 480 -14.66 22.78 3.98
N ASN A 481 -13.99 22.92 2.82
CA ASN A 481 -14.33 22.36 1.48
C ASN A 481 -13.97 23.26 0.27
N LYS A 482 -13.33 24.42 0.45
CA LYS A 482 -12.88 25.24 -0.69
C LYS A 482 -11.45 24.89 -1.10
N TYR A 483 -11.26 24.61 -2.40
CA TYR A 483 -9.93 24.42 -3.00
C TYR A 483 -9.75 25.36 -4.19
N PHE A 484 -8.49 25.59 -4.54
CA PHE A 484 -8.07 26.32 -5.73
C PHE A 484 -7.26 25.39 -6.61
N ILE A 485 -7.40 25.52 -7.93
CA ILE A 485 -6.53 24.82 -8.87
C ILE A 485 -5.24 25.62 -9.01
N LYS A 486 -4.11 24.98 -8.70
CA LYS A 486 -2.77 25.58 -8.79
C LYS A 486 -1.94 24.86 -9.84
N LEU A 487 -1.13 25.64 -10.55
CA LEU A 487 -0.08 25.13 -11.44
C LEU A 487 1.22 25.09 -10.64
N VAL A 488 1.84 23.91 -10.53
CA VAL A 488 2.96 23.69 -9.60
C VAL A 488 4.08 22.86 -10.23
N TYR A 489 5.29 23.03 -9.72
CA TYR A 489 6.37 22.05 -9.89
C TYR A 489 6.36 21.08 -8.71
N SER A 490 6.26 19.78 -8.98
CA SER A 490 6.35 18.74 -7.95
C SER A 490 6.96 17.44 -8.49
N PHE A 491 7.38 16.56 -7.58
CA PHE A 491 7.91 15.24 -7.91
C PHE A 491 6.78 14.26 -8.21
N THR A 492 7.08 13.26 -9.04
CA THR A 492 6.08 12.25 -9.41
C THR A 492 5.93 11.13 -8.39
N SER A 493 6.95 10.89 -7.57
CA SER A 493 7.00 9.91 -6.49
C SER A 493 7.50 10.57 -5.20
N TYR A 494 7.09 10.02 -4.06
CA TYR A 494 7.56 10.44 -2.73
C TYR A 494 8.83 9.72 -2.28
N ASN A 495 9.49 8.99 -3.18
CA ASN A 495 10.76 8.34 -2.89
C ASN A 495 11.96 9.25 -3.21
N PHE A 496 12.62 9.74 -2.17
CA PHE A 496 13.75 10.65 -2.27
C PHE A 496 15.09 10.07 -1.79
N MET A 497 15.09 8.83 -1.29
CA MET A 497 16.27 8.26 -0.66
C MET A 497 17.26 7.77 -1.71
N ILE A 498 18.48 8.30 -1.68
CA ILE A 498 19.56 7.92 -2.59
C ILE A 498 20.72 7.36 -1.78
N ASP A 499 21.26 6.21 -2.15
CA ASP A 499 22.49 5.68 -1.56
C ASP A 499 23.65 6.66 -1.83
N ALA A 500 24.30 7.13 -0.77
CA ALA A 500 25.33 8.17 -0.91
C ALA A 500 26.62 7.66 -1.56
N LYS A 501 26.86 6.34 -1.61
CA LYS A 501 28.04 5.76 -2.25
C LYS A 501 27.75 5.39 -3.70
N GLU A 502 26.66 4.68 -3.92
CA GLU A 502 26.33 4.11 -5.23
C GLU A 502 25.55 5.08 -6.13
N GLY A 503 24.85 6.05 -5.56
CA GLY A 503 24.02 6.99 -6.33
C GLY A 503 22.78 6.33 -6.94
N ILE A 504 22.19 5.37 -6.23
CA ILE A 504 20.96 4.67 -6.63
C ILE A 504 19.80 5.07 -5.72
N LEU A 505 18.58 5.15 -6.26
CA LEU A 505 17.39 5.31 -5.41
C LEU A 505 17.18 4.05 -4.58
N LEU A 506 16.79 4.22 -3.33
CA LEU A 506 16.51 3.15 -2.39
C LEU A 506 15.00 3.08 -2.09
N ASP A 507 14.47 1.89 -1.87
CA ASP A 507 13.12 1.71 -1.33
C ASP A 507 13.07 1.94 0.20
N TYR A 508 11.91 1.73 0.82
CA TYR A 508 11.72 1.94 2.25
C TYR A 508 12.58 1.00 3.13
N SER A 509 13.01 -0.15 2.59
CA SER A 509 13.88 -1.13 3.25
C SER A 509 15.37 -0.83 3.07
N GLY A 510 15.72 0.18 2.27
CA GLY A 510 17.11 0.55 2.00
C GLY A 510 17.74 -0.26 0.87
N LYS A 511 16.94 -0.96 0.07
CA LYS A 511 17.39 -1.73 -1.09
C LYS A 511 17.24 -0.93 -2.38
N PRO A 512 18.01 -1.25 -3.44
CA PRO A 512 17.87 -0.59 -4.74
C PRO A 512 16.42 -0.60 -5.22
N LEU A 513 15.86 0.58 -5.50
CA LEU A 513 14.51 0.71 -6.02
C LEU A 513 14.45 0.05 -7.41
N LYS A 514 13.76 -1.09 -7.49
CA LYS A 514 13.57 -1.81 -8.74
C LYS A 514 12.52 -1.10 -9.59
N GLU A 515 12.88 -0.72 -10.82
CA GLU A 515 11.91 -0.25 -11.80
C GLU A 515 10.99 -1.42 -12.18
N VAL A 516 9.68 -1.25 -12.04
CA VAL A 516 8.70 -2.23 -12.52
C VAL A 516 8.70 -2.18 -14.05
N LYS A 517 9.54 -3.01 -14.67
CA LYS A 517 9.54 -3.18 -16.12
C LYS A 517 8.44 -4.16 -16.51
N LYS A 518 7.62 -3.77 -17.49
CA LYS A 518 6.71 -4.71 -18.15
C LYS A 518 7.54 -5.82 -18.79
N ILE A 519 7.38 -7.05 -18.32
CA ILE A 519 8.03 -8.20 -18.93
C ILE A 519 7.43 -8.41 -20.32
N SER A 520 8.29 -8.47 -21.33
CA SER A 520 7.93 -8.81 -22.71
C SER A 520 9.16 -9.35 -23.42
N TYR A 521 8.95 -10.28 -24.35
CA TYR A 521 10.04 -10.94 -25.07
C TYR A 521 9.90 -10.69 -26.57
N SER A 522 11.03 -10.40 -27.23
CA SER A 522 11.02 -10.05 -28.64
C SER A 522 10.89 -11.27 -29.57
N ASP A 523 11.37 -12.44 -29.12
CA ASP A 523 11.54 -13.67 -29.90
C ASP A 523 10.32 -14.61 -29.90
N ILE A 524 9.24 -14.27 -29.21
CA ILE A 524 8.06 -15.13 -29.09
C ILE A 524 7.02 -14.91 -30.20
N LYS A 525 7.10 -13.82 -30.98
CA LYS A 525 6.04 -13.42 -31.94
C LYS A 525 5.71 -14.50 -32.98
N ASN A 526 6.71 -15.24 -33.45
CA ASN A 526 6.54 -16.32 -34.44
C ASN A 526 6.50 -17.71 -33.78
N SER A 527 6.50 -17.78 -32.45
CA SER A 527 6.41 -19.05 -31.72
C SER A 527 4.99 -19.59 -31.75
N PRO A 528 4.77 -20.90 -31.97
CA PRO A 528 3.45 -21.51 -31.82
C PRO A 528 2.91 -21.43 -30.38
N TYR A 529 3.77 -21.07 -29.41
CA TYR A 529 3.45 -20.91 -27.99
C TYR A 529 3.23 -19.44 -27.58
N TYR A 530 3.16 -18.49 -28.53
CA TYR A 530 3.04 -17.05 -28.26
C TYR A 530 1.93 -16.72 -27.25
N ASN A 531 0.73 -17.27 -27.45
CA ASN A 531 -0.41 -17.01 -26.57
C ASN A 531 -0.20 -17.59 -25.17
N ASP A 532 0.31 -18.82 -25.07
CA ASP A 532 0.52 -19.48 -23.78
C ASP A 532 1.57 -18.74 -22.93
N ILE A 533 2.64 -18.27 -23.58
CA ILE A 533 3.69 -17.48 -22.91
C ILE A 533 3.14 -16.15 -22.40
N ASN A 534 2.37 -15.42 -23.22
CA ASN A 534 1.80 -14.13 -22.81
C ASN A 534 0.77 -14.28 -21.68
N ILE A 535 -0.06 -15.33 -21.69
CA ILE A 535 -0.97 -15.62 -20.57
C ILE A 535 -0.19 -15.77 -19.27
N LEU A 536 0.91 -16.53 -19.28
CA LEU A 536 1.72 -16.76 -18.08
C LEU A 536 2.51 -15.52 -17.65
N ILE A 537 2.88 -14.60 -18.55
CA ILE A 537 3.45 -13.29 -18.22
C ILE A 537 2.40 -12.43 -17.52
N ASP A 538 1.19 -12.34 -18.09
CA ASP A 538 0.12 -11.48 -17.60
C ASP A 538 -0.35 -11.85 -16.17
N ILE A 539 -0.32 -13.14 -15.84
CA ILE A 539 -0.63 -13.63 -14.49
C ILE A 539 0.62 -13.76 -13.59
N GLY A 540 1.76 -13.27 -14.07
CA GLY A 540 3.00 -13.18 -13.30
C GLY A 540 3.68 -14.51 -13.02
N ILE A 541 3.38 -15.60 -13.73
CA ILE A 541 4.11 -16.88 -13.57
C ILE A 541 5.47 -16.80 -14.27
N ILE A 542 5.49 -16.33 -15.52
CA ILE A 542 6.73 -16.07 -16.27
C ILE A 542 7.15 -14.63 -16.04
N ASP A 543 8.33 -14.46 -15.46
CA ASP A 543 8.92 -13.15 -15.17
C ASP A 543 10.46 -13.21 -15.22
N ASP A 544 10.98 -14.04 -16.13
CA ASP A 544 12.41 -14.17 -16.31
C ASP A 544 13.00 -12.86 -16.86
N GLU A 545 14.20 -12.53 -16.39
CA GLU A 545 14.88 -11.32 -16.82
C GLU A 545 15.50 -11.52 -18.22
N GLY A 546 15.47 -10.47 -19.04
CA GLY A 546 16.08 -10.43 -20.36
C GLY A 546 15.10 -10.07 -21.48
N GLU A 547 15.64 -9.86 -22.68
CA GLU A 547 14.87 -9.44 -23.86
C GLU A 547 14.21 -10.61 -24.63
N ASN A 548 14.67 -11.84 -24.37
CA ASN A 548 14.27 -13.05 -25.10
C ASN A 548 13.83 -14.17 -24.15
N PHE A 549 12.79 -14.90 -24.53
CA PHE A 549 12.28 -16.05 -23.79
C PHE A 549 12.94 -17.36 -24.19
N TYR A 550 13.46 -17.46 -25.42
CA TYR A 550 14.01 -18.65 -26.05
C TYR A 550 13.04 -19.86 -26.05
N PRO A 551 11.87 -19.76 -26.72
CA PRO A 551 10.81 -20.77 -26.62
C PRO A 551 11.23 -22.17 -27.09
N ASN A 552 12.22 -22.28 -27.97
CA ASN A 552 12.71 -23.56 -28.52
C ASN A 552 13.84 -24.19 -27.69
N GLN A 553 14.38 -23.50 -26.69
CA GLN A 553 15.41 -24.07 -25.82
C GLN A 553 14.78 -25.01 -24.78
N MET A 554 15.53 -26.03 -24.36
CA MET A 554 15.08 -26.96 -23.33
C MET A 554 14.97 -26.25 -21.98
N ILE A 555 13.86 -26.47 -21.27
CA ILE A 555 13.66 -25.88 -19.94
C ILE A 555 14.48 -26.63 -18.89
N ARG A 556 15.14 -25.90 -18.00
CA ARG A 556 15.84 -26.46 -16.84
C ARG A 556 14.86 -26.67 -15.70
N GLN A 557 15.16 -27.64 -14.84
CA GLN A 557 14.31 -27.97 -13.69
C GLN A 557 14.02 -26.75 -12.81
N LYS A 558 15.03 -25.91 -12.54
CA LYS A 558 14.89 -24.72 -11.70
C LYS A 558 13.80 -23.76 -12.19
N ASP A 559 13.72 -23.53 -13.51
CA ASP A 559 12.76 -22.61 -14.12
C ASP A 559 11.35 -23.22 -14.10
N PHE A 560 11.26 -24.51 -14.39
CA PHE A 560 9.98 -25.22 -14.37
C PHE A 560 9.39 -25.31 -12.96
N ILE A 561 10.22 -25.59 -11.94
CA ILE A 561 9.77 -25.60 -10.53
C ILE A 561 9.37 -24.20 -10.07
N LYS A 562 10.14 -23.16 -10.42
CA LYS A 562 9.76 -21.75 -10.21
C LYS A 562 8.35 -21.50 -10.76
N TYR A 563 8.09 -21.85 -12.02
CA TYR A 563 6.78 -21.62 -12.63
C TYR A 563 5.66 -22.42 -11.96
N ILE A 564 5.91 -23.70 -11.61
CA ILE A 564 4.93 -24.51 -10.87
C ILE A 564 4.60 -23.86 -9.52
N VAL A 565 5.60 -23.44 -8.76
CA VAL A 565 5.36 -22.84 -7.43
C VAL A 565 4.59 -21.54 -7.54
N LYS A 566 4.93 -20.68 -8.50
CA LYS A 566 4.17 -19.44 -8.79
C LYS A 566 2.75 -19.72 -9.29
N SER A 567 2.47 -20.95 -9.72
CA SER A 567 1.14 -21.39 -10.14
C SER A 567 0.31 -22.04 -9.01
N LEU A 568 0.83 -22.18 -7.78
CA LEU A 568 0.12 -22.81 -6.64
C LEU A 568 -0.90 -21.91 -5.95
N GLU A 569 -1.92 -22.52 -5.34
CA GLU A 569 -2.93 -21.85 -4.49
C GLU A 569 -2.83 -22.29 -3.02
N PRO A 570 -2.90 -21.36 -2.04
CA PRO A 570 -2.79 -19.90 -2.22
C PRO A 570 -1.40 -19.52 -2.78
N ASN A 571 -1.29 -18.36 -3.42
CA ASN A 571 -0.02 -17.89 -3.99
C ASN A 571 1.04 -17.72 -2.89
N TYR A 572 2.28 -18.12 -3.19
CA TYR A 572 3.43 -17.94 -2.32
C TYR A 572 4.16 -16.65 -2.69
N ILE A 573 4.02 -15.62 -1.86
CA ILE A 573 4.85 -14.41 -1.98
C ILE A 573 6.24 -14.79 -1.49
N ILE A 574 7.19 -14.88 -2.43
CA ILE A 574 8.61 -14.99 -2.12
C ILE A 574 9.15 -13.57 -2.19
N TYR A 575 9.51 -13.01 -1.03
CA TYR A 575 10.19 -11.73 -0.98
C TYR A 575 11.57 -11.91 -1.62
N ARG A 576 11.73 -11.32 -2.82
CA ARG A 576 12.93 -11.46 -3.67
C ARG A 576 14.08 -10.67 -3.09
N GLU A 577 14.79 -11.26 -2.14
CA GLU A 577 15.85 -10.52 -1.45
C GLU A 577 17.27 -10.93 -1.86
N ASP A 578 17.48 -12.13 -2.44
CA ASP A 578 18.76 -12.47 -3.08
C ASP A 578 18.61 -13.45 -4.26
N THR A 579 19.21 -13.14 -5.41
CA THR A 579 19.06 -13.94 -6.66
C THR A 579 19.82 -15.27 -6.63
N LYS A 580 20.80 -15.41 -5.74
CA LYS A 580 21.48 -16.70 -5.49
C LYS A 580 20.63 -17.68 -4.70
N GLU A 581 19.76 -17.17 -3.82
CA GLU A 581 18.84 -17.96 -2.98
C GLU A 581 17.42 -18.04 -3.56
N GLU A 582 17.10 -17.25 -4.60
CA GLU A 582 15.76 -17.17 -5.20
C GLU A 582 15.21 -18.55 -5.59
N TYR A 583 16.04 -19.41 -6.21
CA TYR A 583 15.60 -20.76 -6.58
C TYR A 583 15.46 -21.69 -5.37
N ASP A 584 16.23 -21.50 -4.31
CA ASP A 584 16.15 -22.35 -3.12
C ASP A 584 14.80 -22.20 -2.43
N ASN A 585 14.28 -20.97 -2.31
CA ASN A 585 12.92 -20.72 -1.80
C ASN A 585 11.84 -21.45 -2.62
N TYR A 586 11.95 -21.45 -3.96
CA TYR A 586 11.03 -22.22 -4.80
C TYR A 586 11.15 -23.73 -4.55
N TYR A 587 12.37 -24.25 -4.38
CA TYR A 587 12.57 -25.66 -4.06
C TYR A 587 12.04 -26.04 -2.67
N GLU A 588 12.22 -25.20 -1.65
CA GLU A 588 11.69 -25.44 -0.31
C GLU A 588 10.17 -25.54 -0.32
N ILE A 589 9.50 -24.60 -1.00
CA ILE A 589 8.05 -24.65 -1.17
C ILE A 589 7.63 -25.90 -1.94
N ALA A 590 8.30 -26.22 -3.05
CA ALA A 590 8.00 -27.39 -3.86
C ALA A 590 8.17 -28.70 -3.07
N ILE A 591 9.19 -28.79 -2.21
CA ILE A 591 9.43 -29.94 -1.33
C ILE A 591 8.39 -30.02 -0.22
N LYS A 592 8.11 -28.91 0.47
CA LYS A 592 7.09 -28.83 1.51
C LYS A 592 5.70 -29.21 0.99
N LYS A 593 5.41 -28.91 -0.28
CA LYS A 593 4.17 -29.28 -0.97
C LYS A 593 4.17 -30.66 -1.59
N GLY A 594 5.27 -31.40 -1.50
CA GLY A 594 5.39 -32.74 -2.09
C GLY A 594 5.35 -32.75 -3.62
N ILE A 595 5.60 -31.61 -4.28
CA ILE A 595 5.74 -31.52 -5.74
C ILE A 595 6.97 -32.30 -6.18
N ILE A 596 8.08 -32.08 -5.48
CA ILE A 596 9.37 -32.72 -5.71
C ILE A 596 9.96 -33.18 -4.38
N SER A 597 10.71 -34.27 -4.34
CA SER A 597 11.47 -34.65 -3.15
C SER A 597 12.87 -34.04 -3.15
N SER A 598 13.53 -33.96 -1.98
CA SER A 598 14.90 -33.47 -1.87
C SER A 598 15.89 -34.24 -2.75
N LYS A 599 15.67 -35.56 -2.93
CA LYS A 599 16.48 -36.43 -3.80
C LYS A 599 16.29 -36.17 -5.30
N GLU A 600 15.18 -35.55 -5.69
CA GLU A 600 14.86 -35.23 -7.09
C GLU A 600 15.38 -33.84 -7.50
N LYS A 601 15.87 -33.01 -6.55
CA LYS A 601 16.41 -31.67 -6.83
C LYS A 601 17.68 -31.79 -7.67
N ASN A 602 17.59 -31.33 -8.91
CA ASN A 602 18.70 -31.16 -9.85
C ASN A 602 18.45 -29.90 -10.72
N PRO A 603 18.81 -28.70 -10.21
CA PRO A 603 18.48 -27.42 -10.85
C PRO A 603 18.90 -27.27 -12.31
N ASN A 604 19.98 -27.96 -12.71
CA ASN A 604 20.57 -27.84 -14.03
C ASN A 604 20.11 -28.92 -15.02
N ALA A 605 19.37 -29.93 -14.57
CA ALA A 605 18.83 -30.96 -15.45
C ALA A 605 17.74 -30.39 -16.36
N TYR A 606 17.66 -30.91 -17.59
CA TYR A 606 16.53 -30.65 -18.48
C TYR A 606 15.30 -31.44 -18.03
N VAL A 607 14.14 -30.80 -18.07
CA VAL A 607 12.87 -31.45 -17.70
C VAL A 607 12.42 -32.37 -18.82
N THR A 608 12.12 -33.63 -18.52
CA THR A 608 11.52 -34.56 -19.47
C THR A 608 10.00 -34.53 -19.42
N ARG A 609 9.33 -35.03 -20.46
CA ARG A 609 7.86 -35.09 -20.52
C ARG A 609 7.24 -35.89 -19.37
N GLN A 610 7.89 -36.97 -18.92
CA GLN A 610 7.41 -37.75 -17.76
C GLN A 610 7.60 -36.99 -16.43
N ASP A 611 8.68 -36.20 -16.29
CA ASP A 611 8.93 -35.41 -15.08
C ASP A 611 7.96 -34.24 -15.00
N ALA A 612 7.68 -33.59 -16.12
CA ALA A 612 6.66 -32.55 -16.23
C ALA A 612 5.28 -33.08 -15.81
N ALA A 613 4.87 -34.25 -16.33
CA ALA A 613 3.62 -34.90 -15.92
C ALA A 613 3.58 -35.14 -14.41
N LYS A 614 4.65 -35.71 -13.85
CA LYS A 614 4.73 -36.02 -12.42
C LYS A 614 4.59 -34.79 -11.54
N TRP A 615 5.37 -33.73 -11.80
CA TRP A 615 5.38 -32.57 -10.93
C TRP A 615 4.12 -31.71 -11.07
N ILE A 616 3.53 -31.60 -12.27
CA ILE A 616 2.25 -30.91 -12.45
C ILE A 616 1.12 -31.64 -11.69
N ILE A 617 1.03 -32.97 -11.83
CA ILE A 617 -0.02 -33.74 -11.16
C ILE A 617 0.15 -33.73 -9.63
N ARG A 618 1.38 -33.66 -9.13
CA ARG A 618 1.62 -33.43 -7.70
C ARG A 618 1.21 -32.01 -7.27
N ALA A 619 1.49 -30.99 -8.07
CA ALA A 619 1.05 -29.62 -7.83
C ALA A 619 -0.49 -29.47 -7.82
N MET A 620 -1.21 -30.34 -8.53
CA MET A 620 -2.68 -30.44 -8.45
C MET A 620 -3.20 -31.00 -7.11
N GLY A 621 -2.34 -31.62 -6.30
CA GLY A 621 -2.70 -32.28 -5.03
C GLY A 621 -3.19 -33.72 -5.17
N VAL A 622 -3.19 -34.30 -6.38
CA VAL A 622 -3.68 -35.67 -6.64
C VAL A 622 -2.55 -36.67 -6.86
N GLY A 623 -1.32 -36.30 -6.49
CA GLY A 623 -0.13 -37.14 -6.64
C GLY A 623 -0.24 -38.49 -5.92
N PHE A 624 -0.92 -38.54 -4.77
CA PHE A 624 -1.12 -39.78 -4.01
C PHE A 624 -1.98 -40.81 -4.78
N ILE A 625 -2.97 -40.35 -5.56
CA ILE A 625 -3.79 -41.23 -6.41
C ILE A 625 -2.96 -41.71 -7.61
N ALA A 626 -2.12 -40.82 -8.17
CA ALA A 626 -1.24 -41.13 -9.29
C ALA A 626 -0.17 -42.19 -8.95
N GLU A 627 0.23 -42.32 -7.69
CA GLU A 627 1.19 -43.33 -7.22
C GLU A 627 0.65 -44.76 -7.24
N LEU A 628 -0.68 -44.92 -7.26
CA LEU A 628 -1.37 -46.22 -7.37
C LEU A 628 -1.28 -46.80 -8.78
N SER A 629 -0.05 -47.04 -9.26
CA SER A 629 0.29 -47.37 -10.65
C SER A 629 -0.47 -48.57 -11.26
N ASN A 630 -0.98 -49.50 -10.45
CA ASN A 630 -1.74 -50.65 -10.91
C ASN A 630 -3.18 -50.27 -11.36
N LEU A 631 -3.68 -49.09 -11.00
CA LEU A 631 -5.01 -48.61 -11.43
C LEU A 631 -5.04 -48.12 -12.89
N TYR A 632 -3.87 -47.88 -13.49
CA TYR A 632 -3.77 -47.15 -14.74
C TYR A 632 -3.26 -48.04 -15.89
N THR A 633 -3.97 -47.97 -17.01
CA THR A 633 -3.54 -48.55 -18.28
C THR A 633 -3.20 -47.44 -19.26
N LEU A 634 -2.07 -47.58 -19.96
CA LEU A 634 -1.57 -46.58 -20.90
C LEU A 634 -1.70 -47.07 -22.34
N ASN A 635 -2.50 -46.37 -23.14
CA ASN A 635 -2.75 -46.70 -24.55
C ASN A 635 -1.83 -45.92 -25.50
N PHE A 636 -0.52 -45.88 -25.19
CA PHE A 636 0.50 -45.27 -26.06
C PHE A 636 1.33 -46.34 -26.76
N LYS A 637 1.81 -46.01 -27.97
CA LYS A 637 2.68 -46.90 -28.76
C LYS A 637 4.01 -47.20 -28.05
N ASP A 638 4.49 -46.29 -27.21
CA ASP A 638 5.71 -46.39 -26.39
C ASP A 638 5.44 -46.62 -24.90
N SER A 639 4.26 -47.15 -24.54
CA SER A 639 3.90 -47.43 -23.14
C SER A 639 4.91 -48.32 -22.40
N LYS A 640 5.61 -49.21 -23.13
CA LYS A 640 6.67 -50.06 -22.60
C LYS A 640 7.92 -49.29 -22.12
N LEU A 641 8.14 -48.06 -22.61
CA LEU A 641 9.26 -47.21 -22.21
C LEU A 641 8.96 -46.40 -20.94
N ILE A 642 7.71 -46.42 -20.47
CA ILE A 642 7.24 -45.67 -19.31
C ILE A 642 7.51 -46.47 -18.04
N PRO A 643 8.33 -45.98 -17.09
CA PRO A 643 8.56 -46.69 -15.84
C PRO A 643 7.27 -46.82 -15.01
N LYS A 644 7.16 -47.91 -14.24
CA LYS A 644 5.93 -48.24 -13.49
C LYS A 644 5.45 -47.09 -12.59
N ASN A 645 6.38 -46.40 -11.92
CA ASN A 645 6.10 -45.28 -11.01
C ASN A 645 5.67 -43.98 -11.72
N TYR A 646 5.75 -43.89 -13.05
CA TYR A 646 5.25 -42.75 -13.82
C TYR A 646 3.87 -42.98 -14.44
N LYS A 647 3.35 -44.22 -14.39
CA LYS A 647 2.12 -44.60 -15.10
C LYS A 647 0.91 -43.74 -14.74
N GLY A 648 0.60 -43.60 -13.45
CA GLY A 648 -0.58 -42.84 -13.03
C GLY A 648 -0.46 -41.36 -13.33
N TYR A 649 0.72 -40.77 -13.12
CA TYR A 649 0.96 -39.36 -13.45
C TYR A 649 0.74 -39.07 -14.93
N ILE A 650 1.28 -39.93 -15.80
CA ILE A 650 1.13 -39.77 -17.26
C ILE A 650 -0.32 -40.02 -17.69
N ALA A 651 -0.99 -41.03 -17.12
CA ALA A 651 -2.40 -41.32 -17.42
C ALA A 651 -3.29 -40.11 -17.12
N ILE A 652 -3.17 -39.56 -15.91
CA ILE A 652 -3.95 -38.39 -15.47
C ILE A 652 -3.60 -37.16 -16.32
N ALA A 653 -2.31 -36.88 -16.53
CA ALA A 653 -1.90 -35.71 -17.33
C ALA A 653 -2.41 -35.78 -18.78
N ASN A 654 -2.47 -36.98 -19.37
CA ASN A 654 -3.04 -37.19 -20.70
C ASN A 654 -4.56 -37.01 -20.70
N GLU A 655 -5.27 -37.61 -19.74
CA GLU A 655 -6.73 -37.55 -19.66
C GLU A 655 -7.22 -36.11 -19.45
N LEU A 656 -6.53 -35.36 -18.59
CA LEU A 656 -6.77 -33.93 -18.37
C LEU A 656 -6.26 -33.04 -19.51
N LYS A 657 -5.69 -33.62 -20.57
CA LYS A 657 -5.14 -32.91 -21.74
C LYS A 657 -4.05 -31.89 -21.40
N ILE A 658 -3.37 -32.07 -20.27
CA ILE A 658 -2.23 -31.25 -19.87
C ILE A 658 -1.05 -31.52 -20.81
N ILE A 659 -0.76 -32.81 -21.05
CA ILE A 659 0.28 -33.28 -21.96
C ILE A 659 -0.35 -34.25 -22.96
N THR A 660 -0.36 -33.89 -24.24
CA THR A 660 -0.95 -34.72 -25.29
C THR A 660 0.12 -35.54 -26.03
N PRO A 661 -0.22 -36.76 -26.49
CA PRO A 661 0.69 -37.62 -27.25
C PRO A 661 0.86 -37.11 -28.68
N ILE A 662 2.05 -37.32 -29.24
CA ILE A 662 2.40 -36.94 -30.61
C ILE A 662 2.33 -38.19 -31.49
N LYS A 663 1.38 -38.24 -32.43
CA LYS A 663 1.17 -39.40 -33.33
C LYS A 663 1.02 -40.75 -32.61
N GLY A 664 0.45 -40.72 -31.41
CA GLY A 664 0.22 -41.89 -30.54
C GLY A 664 1.39 -42.28 -29.62
N TYR A 665 2.45 -41.46 -29.56
CA TYR A 665 3.60 -41.65 -28.66
C TYR A 665 3.57 -40.61 -27.53
N PHE A 666 3.85 -41.03 -26.30
CA PHE A 666 3.98 -40.10 -25.18
C PHE A 666 5.37 -39.45 -25.12
N MET A 667 6.42 -40.17 -25.54
CA MET A 667 7.83 -39.76 -25.55
C MET A 667 8.37 -39.44 -24.15
N PRO A 668 8.34 -40.39 -23.20
CA PRO A 668 8.55 -40.11 -21.76
C PRO A 668 9.89 -39.45 -21.42
N ARG A 669 10.97 -39.82 -22.12
CA ARG A 669 12.33 -39.33 -21.87
C ARG A 669 12.72 -38.10 -22.69
N GLN A 670 11.85 -37.61 -23.57
CA GLN A 670 12.14 -36.44 -24.38
C GLN A 670 12.13 -35.18 -23.49
N SER A 671 13.14 -34.34 -23.65
CA SER A 671 13.22 -33.04 -22.98
C SER A 671 12.16 -32.07 -23.51
N VAL A 672 11.64 -31.24 -22.61
CA VAL A 672 10.59 -30.27 -22.88
C VAL A 672 11.22 -28.90 -23.17
N THR A 673 10.76 -28.23 -24.22
CA THR A 673 11.15 -26.84 -24.50
C THR A 673 10.47 -25.86 -23.56
N ARG A 674 11.01 -24.64 -23.42
CA ARG A 674 10.39 -23.56 -22.64
C ARG A 674 8.98 -23.22 -23.13
N GLY A 675 8.77 -23.21 -24.45
CA GLY A 675 7.46 -23.00 -25.06
C GLY A 675 6.47 -24.14 -24.79
N GLU A 676 6.91 -25.39 -24.89
CA GLU A 676 6.07 -26.54 -24.52
C GLU A 676 5.70 -26.51 -23.03
N ALA A 677 6.63 -26.16 -22.16
CA ALA A 677 6.38 -26.03 -20.73
C ALA A 677 5.33 -24.95 -20.44
N ALA A 678 5.39 -23.79 -21.12
CA ALA A 678 4.38 -22.75 -21.01
C ALA A 678 2.98 -23.29 -21.38
N LYS A 679 2.88 -24.01 -22.50
CA LYS A 679 1.62 -24.64 -22.92
C LYS A 679 1.10 -25.66 -21.90
N MET A 680 1.97 -26.51 -21.35
CA MET A 680 1.60 -27.49 -20.34
C MET A 680 1.06 -26.80 -19.07
N LEU A 681 1.70 -25.73 -18.61
CA LEU A 681 1.26 -24.94 -17.46
C LEU A 681 -0.08 -24.25 -17.71
N VAL A 682 -0.29 -23.68 -18.90
CA VAL A 682 -1.58 -23.09 -19.28
C VAL A 682 -2.69 -24.14 -19.29
N ASN A 683 -2.43 -25.32 -19.86
CA ASN A 683 -3.41 -26.41 -19.85
C ASN A 683 -3.72 -26.88 -18.43
N TYR A 684 -2.69 -27.03 -17.58
CA TYR A 684 -2.85 -27.36 -16.17
C TYR A 684 -3.74 -26.34 -15.43
N LEU A 685 -3.51 -25.05 -15.64
CA LEU A 685 -4.28 -23.98 -15.00
C LEU A 685 -5.72 -23.87 -15.52
N LYS A 686 -6.03 -24.45 -16.69
CA LYS A 686 -7.38 -24.54 -17.24
C LYS A 686 -8.17 -25.75 -16.73
N VAL A 687 -7.56 -26.64 -15.97
CA VAL A 687 -8.27 -27.79 -15.41
C VAL A 687 -9.22 -27.31 -14.31
N GLU A 688 -10.52 -27.35 -14.59
CA GLU A 688 -11.57 -27.06 -13.60
C GLU A 688 -11.66 -28.20 -12.58
N LYS A 689 -11.48 -27.88 -11.30
CA LYS A 689 -11.73 -28.81 -10.20
C LYS A 689 -13.24 -28.77 -9.92
N GLN A 690 -13.96 -29.80 -10.36
CA GLN A 690 -15.39 -29.97 -10.08
C GLN A 690 -15.64 -30.30 -8.61
#